data_AF-A0A3R7AQ08-F1
#
_entry.id   AF-A0A3R7AQ08-F1
#
_cell.length_a   1.000
_cell.length_b   1.000
_cell.length_c   1.000
_cell.angle_alpha   90.00
_cell.angle_beta   90.00
_cell.angle_gamma   90.00
#
_symmetry.space_group_name_H-M   'P 1'
#
loop_
_entity.id
_entity.type
_entity.pdbx_description
1 polymer ?
#
loop_
_entity_poly.entity_id
_entity_poly.type
_entity_poly.pdbx_seq_one_letter_code
_entity_poly.pdbx_strand_id
1 'polypeptide(L)'
;MKSTAFLTPMALIMAMMVQDASAHGRLLVPPHRGYMGKLPQFSGLVPTNFEDHGLNAGGIGQTKGGKHGICGDKFSGKRLHETGGKYGKFPQHREKVIGACYAPGSTMDLQVQITANHMGYFEFGLCKLNSLNDKESEECFKTLVQPNGEKDWQLPAGAKTFNMQYMLPDGVSCDGDSHCVLRWHYVGWNNPDVGINGQEQFWNCADIYVSNTCGSSPSPSSSQPTPSTSTPSTSKPAMTNAPKPTAPSSSTDTPATTDTPSSTSGAPQPVVPQCGKCTNCYYAVNNGCFLGWSKEQCDSHDLYRWCGSDSSNPPPSPSNAPMPSTISSPKPSTTSSHNPSSSSNPSSSTDTPATTDTLPSTSGAPQPVDPQCGGCTNCYFPVNNGCFLGWSKAQCDSQDEYKWCGAGDSNPSPFPSNAPKPSTTSSHKPSTTSIPMPSTTSSPKPSTTSSSKPSSSSNPSTTKQRTLSPATSLKPTPTSSPNTPPSPPGKSGLTNILSEELFLQIFPQALPIYKYEKLVAIADKYPEFANTGNADADRREVAAFLGQISLESGDLRYVEEINKSTMCEPSPKYPCAAGKQYFGRGPIQLSWNYNYKDFGKAVNLDLVASPERVATDDELVWWSALWYWNDERGNGNIHKVVGLPGGFAKATFIINGGLECGVNPPNHDSEKSRIASFKKFCDILGVAPGDNLSCQTADFPPKAL
;
A
#
# COMPACT_ATOMS: atom_id res chain seq x y z
N MET A 1 -26.74 -6.71 62.07
CA MET A 1 -26.11 -8.01 61.71
C MET A 1 -26.05 -8.09 60.19
N LYS A 2 -24.89 -8.37 59.58
CA LYS A 2 -24.70 -8.60 58.12
C LYS A 2 -25.11 -7.41 57.20
N SER A 3 -24.60 -7.23 55.98
CA SER A 3 -23.65 -8.02 55.17
C SER A 3 -22.51 -7.13 54.62
N THR A 4 -21.45 -7.79 54.13
CA THR A 4 -20.35 -7.23 53.32
C THR A 4 -20.59 -7.42 51.82
N ALA A 5 -19.71 -6.83 50.99
CA ALA A 5 -19.66 -6.88 49.51
C ALA A 5 -20.79 -6.09 48.78
N PHE A 6 -20.58 -5.55 47.58
CA PHE A 6 -19.48 -5.74 46.62
C PHE A 6 -18.74 -4.43 46.25
N LEU A 7 -17.43 -4.57 45.99
CA LEU A 7 -16.62 -3.69 45.16
C LEU A 7 -15.90 -4.57 44.13
N THR A 8 -15.67 -4.04 42.92
CA THR A 8 -15.19 -4.78 41.72
C THR A 8 -16.12 -5.93 41.25
N PRO A 9 -16.15 -6.29 39.94
CA PRO A 9 -15.11 -6.13 38.92
C PRO A 9 -15.45 -5.17 37.78
N MET A 10 -14.64 -4.12 37.62
CA MET A 10 -14.54 -3.33 36.37
C MET A 10 -13.11 -3.28 35.82
N ALA A 11 -12.19 -4.01 36.46
CA ALA A 11 -10.74 -4.01 36.19
C ALA A 11 -10.23 -5.27 35.44
N LEU A 12 -11.12 -6.18 35.03
CA LEU A 12 -10.74 -7.45 34.39
C LEU A 12 -11.16 -7.59 32.91
N ILE A 13 -11.73 -6.54 32.31
CA ILE A 13 -12.11 -6.53 30.88
C ILE A 13 -11.13 -5.68 30.04
N MET A 14 -10.36 -4.77 30.66
CA MET A 14 -9.20 -4.10 30.02
C MET A 14 -7.94 -5.00 30.00
N ALA A 15 -8.12 -6.29 29.70
CA ALA A 15 -7.05 -7.28 29.55
C ALA A 15 -7.21 -8.14 28.26
N MET A 16 -8.19 -7.82 27.41
CA MET A 16 -8.42 -8.48 26.11
C MET A 16 -8.57 -7.48 24.95
N MET A 17 -7.97 -6.30 25.09
CA MET A 17 -7.52 -5.52 23.94
C MET A 17 -6.02 -5.77 23.76
N VAL A 18 -5.68 -6.98 23.31
CA VAL A 18 -4.42 -7.17 22.58
C VAL A 18 -4.60 -6.39 21.30
N GLN A 19 -4.04 -5.18 21.26
CA GLN A 19 -3.87 -4.48 20.00
C GLN A 19 -2.84 -5.29 19.21
N ASP A 20 -3.23 -5.77 18.02
CA ASP A 20 -2.27 -6.21 16.99
C ASP A 20 -1.56 -4.97 16.41
N ALA A 21 -0.93 -4.18 17.29
CA ALA A 21 0.28 -3.49 16.89
C ALA A 21 1.20 -4.58 16.36
N SER A 22 1.77 -4.38 15.17
CA SER A 22 2.64 -5.38 14.56
C SER A 22 4.05 -4.84 14.39
N ALA A 23 5.02 -5.49 15.03
CA ALA A 23 6.42 -5.16 14.86
C ALA A 23 6.80 -5.32 13.38
N HIS A 24 7.83 -4.61 12.92
CA HIS A 24 8.24 -4.70 11.51
C HIS A 24 9.72 -4.34 11.38
N GLY A 25 10.43 -5.03 10.49
CA GLY A 25 11.82 -4.73 10.21
C GLY A 25 12.43 -5.59 9.10
N ARG A 26 13.61 -5.18 8.63
CA ARG A 26 14.36 -5.82 7.53
C ARG A 26 15.87 -5.77 7.74
N LEU A 27 16.56 -6.84 7.36
CA LEU A 27 18.03 -6.90 7.30
C LEU A 27 18.54 -6.20 6.02
N LEU A 28 19.15 -5.03 6.21
CA LEU A 28 19.67 -4.18 5.13
C LEU A 28 21.07 -4.59 4.65
N VAL A 29 21.91 -5.06 5.58
CA VAL A 29 23.31 -5.47 5.31
C VAL A 29 23.57 -6.79 6.05
N PRO A 30 23.92 -7.89 5.33
CA PRO A 30 23.75 -8.05 3.88
C PRO A 30 22.26 -7.96 3.51
N PRO A 31 21.90 -7.41 2.33
CA PRO A 31 20.50 -7.21 1.98
C PRO A 31 19.76 -8.55 1.85
N HIS A 32 18.72 -8.75 2.66
CA HIS A 32 17.88 -9.94 2.55
C HIS A 32 17.07 -9.94 1.25
N ARG A 33 16.67 -11.14 0.81
CA ARG A 33 15.99 -11.39 -0.48
C ARG A 33 14.78 -10.49 -0.75
N GLY A 34 14.02 -10.11 0.29
CA GLY A 34 12.89 -9.19 0.14
C GLY A 34 13.32 -7.76 -0.22
N TYR A 35 14.26 -7.20 0.56
CA TYR A 35 14.82 -5.86 0.33
C TYR A 35 15.73 -5.79 -0.90
N MET A 36 16.40 -6.88 -1.27
CA MET A 36 17.41 -6.93 -2.34
C MET A 36 16.91 -6.32 -3.66
N GLY A 37 15.67 -6.61 -4.06
CA GLY A 37 15.02 -6.04 -5.25
C GLY A 37 14.65 -4.55 -5.19
N LYS A 38 15.04 -3.81 -4.14
CA LYS A 38 14.97 -2.34 -4.05
C LYS A 38 16.30 -1.66 -4.37
N LEU A 39 17.41 -2.41 -4.40
CA LEU A 39 18.75 -1.85 -4.60
C LEU A 39 19.12 -1.84 -6.10
N PRO A 40 19.64 -0.73 -6.66
CA PRO A 40 19.85 -0.59 -8.10
C PRO A 40 20.69 -1.71 -8.74
N GLN A 41 21.69 -2.24 -8.04
CA GLN A 41 22.57 -3.31 -8.56
C GLN A 41 21.89 -4.68 -8.75
N PHE A 42 20.72 -4.89 -8.16
CA PHE A 42 19.92 -6.12 -8.34
C PHE A 42 18.67 -5.89 -9.20
N SER A 43 18.51 -4.70 -9.77
CA SER A 43 17.42 -4.37 -10.70
C SER A 43 17.42 -5.30 -11.92
N GLY A 44 16.25 -5.81 -12.27
CA GLY A 44 16.08 -6.81 -13.34
C GLY A 44 16.52 -8.25 -12.97
N LEU A 45 17.12 -8.47 -11.81
CA LEU A 45 17.49 -9.80 -11.29
C LEU A 45 16.55 -10.26 -10.18
N VAL A 46 16.27 -9.40 -9.20
CA VAL A 46 15.34 -9.68 -8.10
C VAL A 46 14.13 -8.75 -8.20
N PRO A 47 12.90 -9.27 -8.32
CA PRO A 47 11.71 -8.43 -8.28
C PRO A 47 11.59 -7.69 -6.96
N THR A 48 11.25 -6.41 -6.99
CA THR A 48 10.98 -5.61 -5.80
C THR A 48 9.88 -6.25 -4.94
N ASN A 49 10.17 -6.50 -3.65
CA ASN A 49 9.12 -6.79 -2.67
C ASN A 49 8.78 -5.51 -1.88
N PHE A 50 7.51 -5.12 -1.86
CA PHE A 50 7.08 -3.99 -1.04
C PHE A 50 6.92 -4.39 0.43
N GLU A 51 6.52 -5.64 0.70
CA GLU A 51 6.33 -6.23 2.04
C GLU A 51 7.64 -6.77 2.66
N ASP A 52 8.79 -6.24 2.26
CA ASP A 52 10.11 -6.70 2.69
C ASP A 52 10.35 -6.59 4.21
N HIS A 53 9.70 -5.63 4.88
CA HIS A 53 9.78 -5.46 6.34
C HIS A 53 8.70 -6.20 7.15
N GLY A 54 7.81 -6.96 6.48
CA GLY A 54 6.64 -7.61 7.09
C GLY A 54 6.69 -9.15 7.12
N LEU A 55 7.88 -9.75 7.07
CA LEU A 55 8.07 -11.21 6.93
C LEU A 55 7.86 -11.97 8.25
N ASN A 56 6.63 -11.90 8.77
CA ASN A 56 6.19 -12.38 10.09
C ASN A 56 5.73 -13.85 10.14
N ALA A 57 6.04 -14.63 9.09
CA ALA A 57 5.59 -16.01 8.89
C ALA A 57 4.07 -16.25 8.98
N GLY A 58 3.24 -15.23 8.74
CA GLY A 58 1.79 -15.29 8.86
C GLY A 58 1.24 -14.85 10.23
N GLY A 59 2.07 -14.24 11.06
CA GLY A 59 1.71 -13.63 12.34
C GLY A 59 1.53 -14.64 13.50
N ILE A 60 1.21 -14.10 14.68
CA ILE A 60 1.09 -14.87 15.94
C ILE A 60 0.14 -16.07 15.78
N GLY A 61 -0.93 -15.93 14.98
CA GLY A 61 -1.88 -17.01 14.69
C GLY A 61 -1.26 -18.28 14.07
N GLN A 62 -0.12 -18.18 13.38
CA GLN A 62 0.65 -19.33 12.89
C GLN A 62 1.83 -19.67 13.81
N THR A 63 2.63 -18.67 14.23
CA THR A 63 3.84 -18.90 15.03
C THR A 63 3.56 -19.50 16.41
N LYS A 64 2.38 -19.23 16.99
CA LYS A 64 1.91 -19.83 18.27
C LYS A 64 1.83 -21.37 18.22
N GLY A 65 1.65 -21.95 17.04
CA GLY A 65 1.71 -23.39 16.81
C GLY A 65 3.13 -23.96 16.56
N GLY A 66 4.18 -23.15 16.71
CA GLY A 66 5.55 -23.50 16.32
C GLY A 66 5.74 -23.62 14.81
N LYS A 67 4.93 -22.91 14.01
CA LYS A 67 4.84 -23.07 12.56
C LYS A 67 5.17 -21.76 11.83
N HIS A 68 6.28 -21.76 11.08
CA HIS A 68 6.73 -20.64 10.26
C HIS A 68 7.37 -21.11 8.94
N GLY A 69 7.53 -20.20 7.97
CA GLY A 69 8.46 -20.39 6.87
C GLY A 69 9.91 -20.18 7.33
N ILE A 70 10.85 -20.81 6.63
CA ILE A 70 12.28 -20.75 6.99
C ILE A 70 12.81 -19.32 6.85
N CYS A 71 12.27 -18.59 5.86
CA CYS A 71 12.65 -17.22 5.48
C CYS A 71 11.50 -16.21 5.66
N GLY A 72 10.56 -16.48 6.59
CA GLY A 72 9.51 -15.53 6.99
C GLY A 72 8.22 -15.56 6.17
N ASP A 73 8.10 -16.50 5.22
CA ASP A 73 6.84 -16.79 4.53
C ASP A 73 5.81 -17.48 5.45
N LYS A 74 4.51 -17.32 5.17
CA LYS A 74 3.40 -18.02 5.85
C LYS A 74 3.63 -19.54 5.83
N PHE A 75 3.51 -20.25 6.96
CA PHE A 75 3.77 -21.70 7.04
C PHE A 75 2.97 -22.49 6.01
N SER A 76 1.70 -22.14 5.85
CA SER A 76 0.77 -22.78 4.90
C SER A 76 0.71 -22.09 3.53
N GLY A 77 1.70 -21.25 3.18
CA GLY A 77 1.70 -20.42 1.98
C GLY A 77 2.83 -20.75 1.00
N LYS A 78 2.82 -20.07 -0.15
CA LYS A 78 3.89 -20.16 -1.15
C LYS A 78 5.21 -19.66 -0.57
N ARG A 79 6.30 -20.39 -0.82
CA ARG A 79 7.66 -20.07 -0.35
C ARG A 79 8.33 -19.06 -1.29
N LEU A 80 8.10 -17.77 -1.05
CA LEU A 80 8.56 -16.69 -1.91
C LEU A 80 10.01 -16.27 -1.59
N HIS A 81 10.42 -16.37 -0.32
CA HIS A 81 11.70 -15.91 0.21
C HIS A 81 12.71 -17.04 0.48
N GLU A 82 12.31 -18.31 0.38
CA GLU A 82 13.19 -19.50 0.43
C GLU A 82 13.89 -19.74 -0.95
N THR A 83 14.92 -20.59 -1.00
CA THR A 83 15.75 -20.76 -2.22
C THR A 83 14.93 -21.21 -3.44
N GLY A 84 15.06 -20.46 -4.54
CA GLY A 84 14.33 -20.68 -5.79
C GLY A 84 12.94 -20.03 -5.86
N GLY A 85 12.52 -19.32 -4.80
CA GLY A 85 11.23 -18.61 -4.75
C GLY A 85 11.13 -17.38 -5.68
N LYS A 86 10.14 -16.52 -5.41
CA LYS A 86 9.99 -15.24 -6.14
C LYS A 86 11.17 -14.30 -5.88
N TYR A 87 11.75 -14.35 -4.69
CA TYR A 87 12.82 -13.44 -4.25
C TYR A 87 14.14 -14.15 -3.94
N GLY A 88 14.13 -15.43 -3.56
CA GLY A 88 15.35 -16.25 -3.42
C GLY A 88 15.93 -16.68 -4.76
N LYS A 89 16.60 -15.78 -5.48
CA LYS A 89 16.99 -15.94 -6.89
C LYS A 89 18.36 -16.58 -7.16
N PHE A 90 19.07 -17.05 -6.14
CA PHE A 90 20.37 -17.69 -6.31
C PHE A 90 20.41 -18.80 -7.37
N PRO A 91 19.42 -19.72 -7.48
CA PRO A 91 19.46 -20.80 -8.49
C PRO A 91 19.44 -20.29 -9.95
N GLN A 92 18.90 -19.09 -10.18
CA GLN A 92 18.78 -18.48 -11.50
C GLN A 92 19.91 -17.49 -11.81
N HIS A 93 20.48 -16.83 -10.80
CA HIS A 93 21.37 -15.68 -10.98
C HIS A 93 22.71 -15.76 -10.23
N ARG A 94 22.92 -16.79 -9.41
CA ARG A 94 24.19 -17.17 -8.79
C ARG A 94 24.87 -15.98 -8.08
N GLU A 95 26.15 -15.72 -8.39
CA GLU A 95 26.95 -14.64 -7.80
C GLU A 95 26.33 -13.24 -7.94
N LYS A 96 25.44 -13.03 -8.92
CA LYS A 96 24.83 -11.72 -9.20
C LYS A 96 23.71 -11.33 -8.23
N VAL A 97 23.30 -12.24 -7.35
CA VAL A 97 22.30 -12.00 -6.29
C VAL A 97 22.86 -12.38 -4.91
N ILE A 98 24.18 -12.34 -4.77
CA ILE A 98 24.87 -12.41 -3.47
C ILE A 98 24.90 -11.00 -2.85
N GLY A 99 24.40 -10.88 -1.62
CA GLY A 99 24.32 -9.62 -0.88
C GLY A 99 25.65 -9.17 -0.28
N ALA A 100 26.54 -10.10 0.06
CA ALA A 100 27.90 -9.82 0.56
C ALA A 100 28.85 -11.03 0.42
N CYS A 101 30.16 -10.77 0.51
CA CYS A 101 31.24 -11.76 0.47
C CYS A 101 32.11 -11.55 1.72
N TYR A 102 32.27 -12.59 2.55
CA TYR A 102 33.04 -12.53 3.80
C TYR A 102 34.12 -13.63 3.86
N ALA A 103 35.18 -13.43 4.63
CA ALA A 103 36.18 -14.48 4.85
C ALA A 103 35.69 -15.50 5.90
N PRO A 104 36.11 -16.78 5.84
CA PRO A 104 35.86 -17.75 6.91
C PRO A 104 36.39 -17.23 8.26
N GLY A 105 35.67 -17.47 9.36
CA GLY A 105 36.03 -16.98 10.70
C GLY A 105 35.92 -15.45 10.90
N SER A 106 35.54 -14.66 9.89
CA SER A 106 35.49 -13.20 10.01
C SER A 106 34.26 -12.67 10.75
N THR A 107 34.40 -11.51 11.39
CA THR A 107 33.29 -10.73 11.94
C THR A 107 32.58 -9.98 10.82
N MET A 108 31.27 -10.18 10.69
CA MET A 108 30.41 -9.43 9.79
C MET A 108 29.85 -8.19 10.49
N ASP A 109 29.98 -7.02 9.86
CA ASP A 109 29.12 -5.87 10.18
C ASP A 109 27.74 -6.07 9.56
N LEU A 110 26.70 -6.02 10.39
CA LEU A 110 25.30 -6.26 10.03
C LEU A 110 24.44 -5.03 10.34
N GLN A 111 23.46 -4.73 9.48
CA GLN A 111 22.53 -3.62 9.67
C GLN A 111 21.08 -4.07 9.56
N VAL A 112 20.29 -3.84 10.60
CA VAL A 112 18.86 -4.14 10.67
C VAL A 112 18.09 -2.84 10.81
N GLN A 113 17.11 -2.60 9.94
CA GLN A 113 16.17 -1.49 10.09
C GLN A 113 14.86 -1.99 10.71
N ILE A 114 14.52 -1.45 11.87
CA ILE A 114 13.22 -1.64 12.51
C ILE A 114 12.32 -0.45 12.15
N THR A 115 11.12 -0.75 11.68
CA THR A 115 10.09 0.23 11.32
C THR A 115 8.96 0.30 12.35
N ALA A 116 8.69 -0.80 13.06
CA ALA A 116 7.91 -0.82 14.30
C ALA A 116 8.66 -1.66 15.36
N ASN A 117 9.02 -1.05 16.49
CA ASN A 117 9.95 -1.60 17.49
C ASN A 117 9.19 -2.10 18.72
N HIS A 118 9.19 -3.42 18.92
CA HIS A 118 8.47 -4.10 20.00
C HIS A 118 9.41 -4.66 21.08
N MET A 119 10.58 -4.01 21.27
CA MET A 119 11.66 -4.50 22.14
C MET A 119 12.03 -5.96 21.78
N GLY A 120 12.52 -6.77 22.72
CA GLY A 120 12.94 -8.14 22.46
C GLY A 120 14.37 -8.20 21.92
N TYR A 121 14.66 -9.15 21.03
CA TYR A 121 16.04 -9.46 20.63
C TYR A 121 16.16 -10.03 19.21
N PHE A 122 17.36 -9.95 18.65
CA PHE A 122 17.71 -10.58 17.37
C PHE A 122 18.59 -11.81 17.59
N GLU A 123 18.29 -12.89 16.88
CA GLU A 123 19.20 -14.00 16.62
C GLU A 123 19.68 -13.96 15.17
N PHE A 124 20.88 -14.50 14.93
CA PHE A 124 21.41 -14.75 13.60
C PHE A 124 21.83 -16.20 13.46
N GLY A 125 21.53 -16.82 12.33
CA GLY A 125 21.92 -18.18 12.00
C GLY A 125 22.47 -18.30 10.60
N LEU A 126 23.44 -19.21 10.39
CA LEU A 126 24.02 -19.51 9.09
C LEU A 126 23.65 -20.93 8.64
N CYS A 127 23.08 -21.06 7.45
CA CYS A 127 22.89 -22.34 6.76
C CYS A 127 23.81 -22.38 5.54
N LYS A 128 24.53 -23.49 5.32
CA LYS A 128 25.32 -23.72 4.09
C LYS A 128 24.52 -24.61 3.12
N LEU A 129 24.33 -24.11 1.91
CA LEU A 129 23.76 -24.85 0.78
C LEU A 129 24.88 -25.25 -0.18
N ASN A 130 24.95 -26.53 -0.56
CA ASN A 130 26.09 -27.13 -1.25
C ASN A 130 25.94 -27.10 -2.78
N SER A 131 24.69 -27.09 -3.26
CA SER A 131 24.34 -27.03 -4.68
C SER A 131 23.25 -25.99 -4.97
N LEU A 132 23.21 -25.52 -6.22
CA LEU A 132 22.32 -24.45 -6.71
C LEU A 132 20.85 -24.55 -6.28
N ASN A 133 20.31 -25.76 -6.16
CA ASN A 133 18.89 -26.02 -5.96
C ASN A 133 18.54 -26.55 -4.56
N ASP A 134 19.54 -26.73 -3.69
CA ASP A 134 19.35 -27.12 -2.29
C ASP A 134 18.37 -26.16 -1.61
N LYS A 135 17.69 -26.64 -0.57
CA LYS A 135 16.74 -25.85 0.22
C LYS A 135 17.25 -25.67 1.64
N GLU A 136 16.90 -24.54 2.21
CA GLU A 136 17.06 -24.30 3.64
C GLU A 136 16.18 -25.26 4.44
N SER A 137 16.66 -25.64 5.63
CA SER A 137 15.87 -26.31 6.66
C SER A 137 16.26 -25.76 8.03
N GLU A 138 15.42 -25.94 9.04
CA GLU A 138 15.73 -25.46 10.39
C GLU A 138 16.99 -26.13 10.96
N GLU A 139 17.20 -27.41 10.65
CA GLU A 139 18.37 -28.19 11.08
C GLU A 139 19.65 -27.74 10.39
N CYS A 140 19.56 -27.02 9.25
CA CYS A 140 20.72 -26.47 8.56
C CYS A 140 21.34 -25.29 9.32
N PHE A 141 20.51 -24.42 9.90
CA PHE A 141 20.99 -23.20 10.55
C PHE A 141 21.81 -23.51 11.81
N LYS A 142 22.94 -22.83 11.93
CA LYS A 142 23.78 -22.79 13.14
C LYS A 142 23.76 -21.37 13.68
N THR A 143 23.32 -21.20 14.93
CA THR A 143 23.29 -19.90 15.61
C THR A 143 24.69 -19.31 15.65
N LEU A 144 24.82 -18.07 15.18
CA LEU A 144 26.04 -17.28 15.25
C LEU A 144 26.13 -16.58 16.60
N VAL A 145 27.32 -16.08 16.94
CA VAL A 145 27.56 -15.30 18.15
C VAL A 145 28.18 -13.95 17.82
N GLN A 146 27.86 -12.95 18.63
CA GLN A 146 28.53 -11.66 18.67
C GLN A 146 30.00 -11.82 19.14
N PRO A 147 30.89 -10.86 18.87
CA PRO A 147 32.29 -10.88 19.36
C PRO A 147 32.46 -10.97 20.89
N ASN A 148 31.43 -10.66 21.68
CA ASN A 148 31.43 -10.85 23.14
C ASN A 148 31.01 -12.27 23.60
N GLY A 149 30.62 -13.15 22.65
CA GLY A 149 30.14 -14.51 22.91
C GLY A 149 28.63 -14.65 23.09
N GLU A 150 27.86 -13.55 23.09
CA GLU A 150 26.40 -13.58 23.22
C GLU A 150 25.73 -13.96 21.89
N LYS A 151 24.62 -14.69 21.96
CA LYS A 151 23.79 -15.06 20.80
C LYS A 151 22.76 -13.99 20.45
N ASP A 152 22.20 -13.34 21.47
CA ASP A 152 20.95 -12.59 21.38
C ASP A 152 21.24 -11.08 21.44
N TRP A 153 21.09 -10.36 20.33
CA TRP A 153 21.28 -8.91 20.31
C TRP A 153 20.02 -8.22 20.84
N GLN A 154 20.06 -7.75 22.10
CA GLN A 154 18.93 -7.11 22.77
C GLN A 154 18.56 -5.79 22.09
N LEU A 155 17.32 -5.67 21.59
CA LEU A 155 16.86 -4.52 20.80
C LEU A 155 16.56 -3.30 21.68
N PRO A 156 17.32 -2.18 21.56
CA PRO A 156 16.96 -0.93 22.20
C PRO A 156 15.76 -0.28 21.53
N ALA A 157 15.05 0.59 22.24
CA ALA A 157 13.87 1.27 21.72
C ALA A 157 14.14 2.18 20.49
N GLY A 158 13.11 2.33 19.66
CA GLY A 158 13.02 3.26 18.52
C GLY A 158 13.01 2.57 17.15
N ALA A 159 12.21 3.11 16.22
CA ALA A 159 12.20 2.71 14.82
C ALA A 159 13.34 3.43 14.07
N LYS A 160 14.42 2.69 13.75
CA LYS A 160 15.65 3.17 13.11
C LYS A 160 16.48 2.00 12.58
N THR A 161 17.58 2.31 11.89
CA THR A 161 18.63 1.32 11.60
C THR A 161 19.50 1.12 12.84
N PHE A 162 19.78 -0.14 13.16
CA PHE A 162 20.70 -0.59 14.19
C PHE A 162 21.86 -1.34 13.53
N ASN A 163 23.06 -1.16 14.08
CA ASN A 163 24.28 -1.81 13.62
C ASN A 163 24.75 -2.80 14.69
N MET A 164 25.16 -3.99 14.28
CA MET A 164 25.63 -5.07 15.16
C MET A 164 26.71 -5.90 14.46
N GLN A 165 27.43 -6.71 15.23
CA GLN A 165 28.50 -7.57 14.72
C GLN A 165 28.27 -9.02 15.13
N TYR A 166 28.46 -9.95 14.19
CA TYR A 166 28.38 -11.40 14.42
C TYR A 166 29.53 -12.11 13.71
N MET A 167 30.09 -13.13 14.34
CA MET A 167 31.22 -13.90 13.83
C MET A 167 30.73 -15.07 12.96
N LEU A 168 31.35 -15.26 11.80
CA LEU A 168 31.20 -16.48 11.01
C LEU A 168 32.02 -17.62 11.64
N PRO A 169 31.61 -18.89 11.50
CA PRO A 169 32.40 -20.01 12.00
C PRO A 169 33.68 -20.21 11.17
N ASP A 170 34.75 -20.66 11.83
CA ASP A 170 35.98 -21.07 11.17
C ASP A 170 35.75 -22.22 10.18
N GLY A 171 36.50 -22.21 9.07
CA GLY A 171 36.50 -23.30 8.08
C GLY A 171 35.23 -23.42 7.21
N VAL A 172 34.20 -22.59 7.43
CA VAL A 172 33.04 -22.52 6.52
C VAL A 172 33.44 -21.81 5.23
N SER A 173 33.32 -22.50 4.09
CA SER A 173 33.38 -21.90 2.74
C SER A 173 32.14 -22.32 1.95
N CYS A 174 31.55 -21.39 1.21
CA CYS A 174 30.32 -21.55 0.44
C CYS A 174 30.28 -20.48 -0.66
N ASP A 175 30.73 -20.87 -1.85
CA ASP A 175 30.95 -20.01 -3.00
C ASP A 175 30.78 -20.77 -4.34
N GLY A 176 30.51 -20.02 -5.43
CA GLY A 176 30.31 -20.56 -6.77
C GLY A 176 28.92 -21.17 -6.98
N ASP A 177 28.83 -22.50 -7.00
CA ASP A 177 27.56 -23.25 -7.04
C ASP A 177 27.00 -23.52 -5.63
N SER A 178 27.83 -23.32 -4.60
CA SER A 178 27.46 -23.28 -3.19
C SER A 178 27.26 -21.83 -2.74
N HIS A 179 26.40 -21.62 -1.73
CA HIS A 179 26.25 -20.33 -1.05
C HIS A 179 25.85 -20.57 0.40
N CYS A 180 25.95 -19.55 1.23
CA CYS A 180 25.37 -19.58 2.57
C CYS A 180 24.18 -18.65 2.65
N VAL A 181 23.17 -19.07 3.39
CA VAL A 181 22.01 -18.26 3.75
C VAL A 181 22.23 -17.76 5.16
N LEU A 182 22.38 -16.44 5.33
CA LEU A 182 22.33 -15.78 6.62
C LEU A 182 20.86 -15.49 6.94
N ARG A 183 20.36 -16.05 8.04
CA ARG A 183 19.04 -15.75 8.57
C ARG A 183 19.13 -14.80 9.75
N TRP A 184 18.48 -13.64 9.63
CA TRP A 184 18.08 -12.82 10.76
C TRP A 184 16.73 -13.31 11.28
N HIS A 185 16.60 -13.46 12.59
CA HIS A 185 15.36 -13.78 13.29
C HIS A 185 15.15 -12.71 14.37
N TYR A 186 14.02 -12.02 14.31
CA TYR A 186 13.58 -11.10 15.36
C TYR A 186 12.50 -11.78 16.22
N VAL A 187 12.68 -11.75 17.53
CA VAL A 187 11.67 -12.12 18.53
C VAL A 187 11.28 -10.84 19.29
N GLY A 188 10.01 -10.45 19.20
CA GLY A 188 9.45 -9.31 19.93
C GLY A 188 9.27 -9.60 21.42
N TRP A 189 8.92 -8.55 22.18
CA TRP A 189 8.60 -8.64 23.61
C TRP A 189 7.34 -7.82 23.95
N ASN A 190 6.36 -7.80 23.04
CA ASN A 190 5.09 -7.10 23.23
C ASN A 190 4.04 -7.91 24.00
N ASN A 191 4.14 -9.24 24.03
CA ASN A 191 3.23 -10.10 24.80
C ASN A 191 3.88 -10.54 26.12
N PRO A 192 3.44 -10.05 27.29
CA PRO A 192 3.90 -10.58 28.57
C PRO A 192 3.43 -12.03 28.78
N ASP A 193 4.13 -12.75 29.66
CA ASP A 193 3.78 -14.09 30.16
C ASP A 193 3.62 -15.21 29.11
N VAL A 194 4.13 -15.02 27.88
CA VAL A 194 4.19 -16.05 26.83
C VAL A 194 5.62 -16.36 26.40
N GLY A 195 5.91 -17.65 26.15
CA GLY A 195 7.16 -18.07 25.52
C GLY A 195 7.27 -17.65 24.05
N ILE A 196 8.44 -17.84 23.44
CA ILE A 196 8.81 -17.38 22.08
C ILE A 196 7.69 -17.50 21.03
N ASN A 197 7.02 -18.65 20.92
CA ASN A 197 5.93 -18.87 19.96
C ASN A 197 4.73 -17.92 20.12
N GLY A 198 4.49 -17.38 21.32
CA GLY A 198 3.45 -16.38 21.57
C GLY A 198 3.89 -14.93 21.32
N GLN A 199 5.17 -14.66 21.10
CA GLN A 199 5.66 -13.36 20.67
C GLN A 199 5.42 -13.17 19.16
N GLU A 200 5.38 -11.91 18.72
CA GLU A 200 5.61 -11.64 17.29
C GLU A 200 7.04 -12.03 16.89
N GLN A 201 7.18 -12.59 15.69
CA GLN A 201 8.45 -13.08 15.19
C GLN A 201 8.58 -12.83 13.68
N PHE A 202 9.79 -12.50 13.25
CA PHE A 202 10.11 -12.15 11.85
C PHE A 202 11.37 -12.85 11.42
N TRP A 203 11.42 -13.32 10.17
CA TRP A 203 12.59 -13.97 9.61
C TRP A 203 12.96 -13.36 8.27
N ASN A 204 14.24 -13.18 8.02
CA ASN A 204 14.78 -12.70 6.75
C ASN A 204 15.97 -13.58 6.36
N CYS A 205 16.00 -14.06 5.11
CA CYS A 205 17.15 -14.76 4.53
C CYS A 205 17.91 -13.86 3.56
N ALA A 206 19.22 -13.73 3.74
CA ALA A 206 20.15 -13.07 2.83
C ALA A 206 21.16 -14.07 2.27
N ASP A 207 21.37 -14.03 0.96
CA ASP A 207 22.35 -14.86 0.27
C ASP A 207 23.75 -14.23 0.40
N ILE A 208 24.71 -14.99 0.94
CA ILE A 208 26.10 -14.55 1.09
C ILE A 208 27.08 -15.61 0.58
N TYR A 209 28.25 -15.16 0.14
CA TYR A 209 29.42 -16.02 -0.02
C TYR A 209 30.32 -15.92 1.21
N VAL A 210 30.85 -17.08 1.61
CA VAL A 210 31.99 -17.15 2.54
C VAL A 210 33.12 -17.84 1.81
N SER A 211 34.24 -17.15 1.60
CA SER A 211 35.35 -17.66 0.77
C SER A 211 36.66 -17.00 1.14
N ASN A 212 37.77 -17.73 1.02
CA ASN A 212 39.12 -17.17 1.19
C ASN A 212 39.47 -16.11 0.12
N THR A 213 38.65 -15.97 -0.93
CA THR A 213 38.76 -14.90 -1.94
C THR A 213 38.09 -13.59 -1.51
N CYS A 214 37.13 -13.64 -0.58
CA CYS A 214 36.47 -12.45 -0.04
C CYS A 214 37.47 -11.65 0.81
N GLY A 215 37.87 -10.47 0.32
CA GLY A 215 38.85 -9.59 0.98
C GLY A 215 40.05 -9.22 0.10
N SER A 216 40.25 -9.85 -1.05
CA SER A 216 41.34 -9.52 -2.01
C SER A 216 41.03 -8.34 -2.96
N SER A 217 40.17 -7.40 -2.56
CA SER A 217 39.89 -6.16 -3.31
C SER A 217 39.44 -5.03 -2.38
N PRO A 218 39.71 -3.75 -2.74
CA PRO A 218 39.56 -2.63 -1.81
C PRO A 218 38.10 -2.31 -1.49
N SER A 219 37.78 -2.23 -0.19
CA SER A 219 36.49 -1.76 0.30
C SER A 219 36.28 -0.26 -0.03
N PRO A 220 35.07 0.19 -0.41
CA PRO A 220 34.78 1.61 -0.61
C PRO A 220 34.99 2.40 0.69
N SER A 221 35.95 3.34 0.69
CA SER A 221 36.32 4.06 1.90
C SER A 221 35.20 4.99 2.40
N SER A 222 34.71 4.73 3.61
CA SER A 222 33.85 5.65 4.35
C SER A 222 34.65 6.89 4.76
N SER A 223 34.20 8.09 4.34
CA SER A 223 34.99 9.32 4.47
C SER A 223 34.17 10.58 4.77
N GLN A 224 33.44 10.59 5.89
CA GLN A 224 33.15 11.83 6.62
C GLN A 224 33.22 11.63 8.15
N PRO A 225 33.47 12.69 8.95
CA PRO A 225 34.19 12.53 10.22
C PRO A 225 33.29 12.33 11.44
N THR A 226 33.75 11.49 12.37
CA THR A 226 33.17 11.34 13.72
C THR A 226 33.49 12.56 14.60
N PRO A 227 32.51 13.17 15.29
CA PRO A 227 32.78 14.16 16.33
C PRO A 227 33.44 13.53 17.56
N SER A 228 34.58 14.06 18.00
CA SER A 228 35.34 13.53 19.14
C SER A 228 34.82 14.02 20.49
N THR A 229 33.95 13.24 21.14
CA THR A 229 33.45 13.55 22.49
C THR A 229 34.42 13.04 23.57
N SER A 230 35.36 13.90 24.00
CA SER A 230 36.32 13.57 25.07
C SER A 230 35.81 13.94 26.46
N THR A 231 35.49 12.94 27.29
CA THR A 231 35.19 13.14 28.72
C THR A 231 36.48 13.44 29.50
N PRO A 232 36.55 14.48 30.36
CA PRO A 232 37.79 14.90 30.99
C PRO A 232 38.16 14.11 32.25
N SER A 233 39.42 13.64 32.32
CA SER A 233 40.05 13.16 33.54
C SER A 233 40.89 14.26 34.21
N THR A 234 40.84 14.34 35.55
CA THR A 234 41.44 15.44 36.32
C THR A 234 42.86 15.17 36.78
N SER A 235 43.83 15.97 36.32
CA SER A 235 45.06 16.26 37.09
C SER A 235 45.73 17.58 36.65
N LYS A 236 46.39 18.22 37.62
CA LYS A 236 47.08 19.53 37.60
C LYS A 236 48.58 19.21 37.82
N PRO A 237 49.60 19.87 37.20
CA PRO A 237 49.84 21.30 37.45
C PRO A 237 50.61 22.16 36.42
N ALA A 238 50.69 23.46 36.78
CA ALA A 238 51.73 24.45 36.46
C ALA A 238 51.66 25.23 35.13
N MET A 239 52.33 26.38 35.13
CA MET A 239 52.27 27.46 34.13
C MET A 239 53.68 27.75 33.58
N THR A 240 53.79 28.29 32.36
CA THR A 240 54.54 29.55 32.10
C THR A 240 54.31 30.13 30.70
N ASN A 241 54.10 31.45 30.67
CA ASN A 241 54.53 32.48 29.70
C ASN A 241 54.52 32.23 28.17
N ALA A 242 53.88 33.17 27.45
CA ALA A 242 54.09 33.44 26.02
C ALA A 242 55.33 34.38 25.81
N PRO A 243 55.80 34.71 24.58
CA PRO A 243 55.01 35.50 23.60
C PRO A 243 55.19 35.17 22.09
N LYS A 244 54.35 35.83 21.29
CA LYS A 244 54.31 35.91 19.81
C LYS A 244 55.57 36.57 19.21
N PRO A 245 56.04 36.17 18.01
CA PRO A 245 56.02 37.13 16.88
C PRO A 245 55.64 36.56 15.48
N THR A 246 55.14 37.53 14.70
CA THR A 246 54.91 37.72 13.24
C THR A 246 55.57 36.81 12.16
N ALA A 247 54.88 36.67 11.02
CA ALA A 247 55.42 36.19 9.72
C ALA A 247 56.15 37.31 8.93
N PRO A 248 56.83 36.99 7.80
CA PRO A 248 56.27 37.34 6.48
C PRO A 248 56.51 36.28 5.36
N SER A 249 56.21 36.62 4.10
CA SER A 249 55.93 35.70 2.97
C SER A 249 56.88 35.83 1.75
N SER A 250 56.53 35.14 0.64
CA SER A 250 57.04 35.27 -0.77
C SER A 250 58.37 34.57 -1.10
N SER A 251 58.63 34.06 -2.31
CA SER A 251 57.87 33.84 -3.59
C SER A 251 58.50 32.60 -4.30
N THR A 252 58.18 32.10 -5.51
CA THR A 252 57.43 32.43 -6.77
C THR A 252 56.79 31.11 -7.31
N ASP A 253 56.05 30.95 -8.43
CA ASP A 253 55.39 31.75 -9.51
C ASP A 253 54.18 30.90 -10.06
N THR A 254 53.28 31.21 -11.02
CA THR A 254 53.29 31.94 -12.33
C THR A 254 53.95 31.13 -13.47
N PRO A 255 53.54 31.14 -14.78
CA PRO A 255 52.46 31.90 -15.47
C PRO A 255 51.31 30.98 -16.01
N ALA A 256 50.27 31.42 -16.75
CA ALA A 256 50.08 32.69 -17.48
C ALA A 256 48.60 33.18 -17.61
N THR A 257 48.44 34.50 -17.42
CA THR A 257 47.60 35.48 -18.17
C THR A 257 46.15 35.19 -18.62
N THR A 258 45.24 36.12 -18.25
CA THR A 258 44.01 36.49 -18.97
C THR A 258 43.84 38.02 -18.88
N ASP A 259 43.32 38.69 -19.92
CA ASP A 259 42.99 40.14 -19.92
C ASP A 259 41.58 40.41 -20.49
N THR A 260 41.01 41.59 -20.17
CA THR A 260 39.61 42.03 -20.45
C THR A 260 39.52 43.58 -20.41
N PRO A 261 38.37 44.26 -20.60
CA PRO A 261 37.12 43.97 -21.33
C PRO A 261 36.63 45.15 -22.24
N SER A 262 35.49 45.02 -22.96
CA SER A 262 34.34 45.97 -22.88
C SER A 262 33.19 45.71 -23.89
N SER A 263 31.94 45.90 -23.42
CA SER A 263 30.68 46.31 -24.11
C SER A 263 30.50 46.01 -25.62
N THR A 264 29.39 45.42 -26.10
CA THR A 264 28.03 46.05 -26.09
C THR A 264 26.90 45.02 -26.36
N SER A 265 25.66 45.44 -26.16
CA SER A 265 24.40 44.66 -26.19
C SER A 265 24.20 43.62 -27.31
N GLY A 266 23.75 42.43 -26.92
CA GLY A 266 23.08 41.43 -27.77
C GLY A 266 22.37 40.38 -26.89
N ALA A 267 21.16 39.95 -27.26
CA ALA A 267 20.40 38.97 -26.48
C ALA A 267 20.77 37.53 -26.88
N PRO A 268 21.16 36.63 -25.96
CA PRO A 268 21.44 35.23 -26.28
C PRO A 268 20.16 34.42 -26.50
N GLN A 269 20.14 33.58 -27.54
CA GLN A 269 19.16 32.49 -27.66
C GLN A 269 19.45 31.37 -26.62
N PRO A 270 18.49 30.47 -26.33
CA PRO A 270 18.72 29.33 -25.45
C PRO A 270 19.88 28.46 -25.95
N VAL A 271 20.82 28.15 -25.04
CA VAL A 271 22.01 27.34 -25.35
C VAL A 271 21.62 25.86 -25.44
N VAL A 272 21.91 25.22 -26.57
CA VAL A 272 21.62 23.80 -26.80
C VAL A 272 22.58 22.90 -26.00
N PRO A 273 22.09 21.98 -25.15
CA PRO A 273 22.94 20.95 -24.55
C PRO A 273 23.48 20.00 -25.62
N GLN A 274 24.80 19.92 -25.74
CA GLN A 274 25.48 18.98 -26.64
C GLN A 274 25.37 17.54 -26.11
N CYS A 275 25.47 16.56 -27.01
CA CYS A 275 25.23 15.12 -26.79
C CYS A 275 26.04 14.40 -25.69
N GLY A 276 26.96 15.08 -25.00
CA GLY A 276 27.78 14.51 -23.92
C GLY A 276 28.63 13.32 -24.41
N LYS A 277 28.34 12.12 -23.88
CA LYS A 277 28.95 10.84 -24.32
C LYS A 277 27.97 9.97 -25.12
N CYS A 278 26.78 10.46 -25.45
CA CYS A 278 25.74 9.67 -26.11
C CYS A 278 26.02 9.52 -27.61
N THR A 279 25.87 8.29 -28.12
CA THR A 279 26.09 7.90 -29.53
C THR A 279 24.83 7.30 -30.18
N ASN A 280 23.67 7.52 -29.57
CA ASN A 280 22.36 7.08 -30.09
C ASN A 280 21.31 8.11 -29.63
N CYS A 281 20.22 7.73 -28.95
CA CYS A 281 19.16 8.68 -28.58
C CYS A 281 19.39 9.30 -27.18
N TYR A 282 19.56 10.62 -27.11
CA TYR A 282 19.88 11.37 -25.89
C TYR A 282 18.62 12.03 -25.28
N TYR A 283 18.46 11.95 -23.96
CA TYR A 283 17.36 12.59 -23.22
C TYR A 283 17.92 13.59 -22.20
N ALA A 284 17.68 14.88 -22.47
CA ALA A 284 18.35 15.98 -21.76
C ALA A 284 17.92 16.13 -20.29
N VAL A 285 16.72 15.67 -19.91
CA VAL A 285 16.14 15.89 -18.58
C VAL A 285 16.88 15.13 -17.47
N ASN A 286 17.46 13.96 -17.79
CA ASN A 286 18.24 13.16 -16.83
C ASN A 286 19.64 12.78 -17.35
N ASN A 287 20.11 13.43 -18.43
CA ASN A 287 21.40 13.14 -19.10
C ASN A 287 21.52 11.67 -19.59
N GLY A 288 20.39 11.02 -19.88
CA GLY A 288 20.30 9.63 -20.29
C GLY A 288 20.65 9.40 -21.76
N CYS A 289 21.22 8.24 -22.07
CA CYS A 289 21.46 7.78 -23.44
C CYS A 289 20.81 6.42 -23.67
N PHE A 290 19.78 6.40 -24.50
CA PHE A 290 19.04 5.21 -24.92
C PHE A 290 19.77 4.63 -26.13
N LEU A 291 20.27 3.40 -26.00
CA LEU A 291 21.04 2.72 -27.05
C LEU A 291 20.16 1.75 -27.83
N GLY A 292 20.39 1.64 -29.14
CA GLY A 292 19.70 0.69 -30.00
C GLY A 292 18.38 1.19 -30.61
N TRP A 293 18.01 2.45 -30.39
CA TRP A 293 16.95 3.10 -31.16
C TRP A 293 17.47 3.50 -32.55
N SER A 294 16.58 3.56 -33.54
CA SER A 294 16.86 4.17 -34.84
C SER A 294 16.79 5.71 -34.76
N LYS A 295 17.26 6.41 -35.79
CA LYS A 295 17.14 7.87 -35.83
C LYS A 295 15.68 8.31 -35.80
N GLU A 296 14.82 7.63 -36.55
CA GLU A 296 13.40 7.96 -36.69
C GLU A 296 12.63 7.72 -35.37
N GLN A 297 13.00 6.69 -34.60
CA GLN A 297 12.44 6.45 -33.26
C GLN A 297 12.86 7.54 -32.25
N CYS A 298 14.06 8.10 -32.40
CA CYS A 298 14.51 9.19 -31.53
C CYS A 298 13.84 10.52 -31.92
N ASP A 299 13.79 10.82 -33.22
CA ASP A 299 13.17 12.03 -33.76
C ASP A 299 11.63 12.04 -33.56
N SER A 300 10.99 10.90 -33.27
CA SER A 300 9.54 10.83 -33.01
C SER A 300 9.11 11.26 -31.58
N HIS A 301 10.03 11.76 -30.75
CA HIS A 301 9.72 12.28 -29.42
C HIS A 301 10.42 13.61 -29.15
N ASP A 302 9.66 14.71 -29.07
CA ASP A 302 10.15 16.11 -29.00
C ASP A 302 11.15 16.43 -27.85
N LEU A 303 11.21 15.58 -26.83
CA LEU A 303 12.12 15.74 -25.68
C LEU A 303 13.46 15.02 -25.84
N TYR A 304 13.61 14.22 -26.89
CA TYR A 304 14.77 13.39 -27.20
C TYR A 304 15.55 13.99 -28.38
N ARG A 305 16.83 13.64 -28.49
CA ARG A 305 17.73 14.16 -29.53
C ARG A 305 18.63 13.07 -30.05
N TRP A 306 18.64 12.86 -31.37
CA TRP A 306 19.59 11.94 -31.99
C TRP A 306 21.02 12.45 -31.90
N CYS A 307 21.91 11.57 -31.46
CA CYS A 307 23.35 11.79 -31.25
C CYS A 307 24.20 10.65 -31.86
N GLY A 308 23.59 9.74 -32.63
CA GLY A 308 24.32 8.75 -33.43
C GLY A 308 24.77 9.29 -34.79
N SER A 309 25.65 8.56 -35.48
CA SER A 309 26.00 8.83 -36.87
C SER A 309 24.83 8.50 -37.81
N ASP A 310 24.57 9.32 -38.83
CA ASP A 310 23.43 9.13 -39.74
C ASP A 310 23.46 7.83 -40.59
N SER A 311 24.54 7.05 -40.51
CA SER A 311 24.70 5.72 -41.12
C SER A 311 24.37 4.54 -40.19
N SER A 312 24.01 4.78 -38.92
CA SER A 312 23.87 3.73 -37.90
C SER A 312 22.44 3.30 -37.58
N ASN A 313 21.55 3.22 -38.58
CA ASN A 313 20.30 2.48 -38.43
C ASN A 313 20.64 0.97 -38.44
N PRO A 314 20.29 0.20 -37.39
CA PRO A 314 20.63 -1.22 -37.34
C PRO A 314 19.88 -2.01 -38.43
N PRO A 315 20.52 -3.00 -39.08
CA PRO A 315 19.86 -3.80 -40.11
C PRO A 315 18.70 -4.64 -39.50
N PRO A 316 17.57 -4.80 -40.20
CA PRO A 316 16.45 -5.60 -39.71
C PRO A 316 16.84 -7.08 -39.63
N SER A 317 16.88 -7.63 -38.41
CA SER A 317 17.11 -9.06 -38.18
C SER A 317 15.93 -9.91 -38.67
N PRO A 318 16.18 -11.13 -39.18
CA PRO A 318 15.20 -11.88 -39.97
C PRO A 318 14.06 -12.49 -39.14
N SER A 319 12.84 -12.32 -39.63
CA SER A 319 11.61 -12.89 -39.07
C SER A 319 11.30 -14.27 -39.65
N ASN A 320 11.49 -15.32 -38.86
CA ASN A 320 11.04 -16.68 -39.20
C ASN A 320 9.54 -16.86 -38.89
N ALA A 321 8.70 -16.41 -39.83
CA ALA A 321 7.29 -16.78 -39.92
C ALA A 321 6.97 -17.20 -41.37
N PRO A 322 6.37 -18.37 -41.64
CA PRO A 322 6.05 -18.77 -43.02
C PRO A 322 4.94 -17.90 -43.61
N MET A 323 5.26 -17.15 -44.68
CA MET A 323 4.27 -16.42 -45.49
C MET A 323 3.46 -17.39 -46.39
N PRO A 324 2.17 -17.12 -46.66
CA PRO A 324 1.30 -18.00 -47.45
C PRO A 324 1.36 -17.73 -48.96
N SER A 325 1.23 -18.77 -49.77
CA SER A 325 1.21 -18.70 -51.24
C SER A 325 -0.21 -18.64 -51.83
N THR A 326 -0.73 -17.42 -51.96
CA THR A 326 -1.54 -16.91 -53.10
C THR A 326 -2.61 -17.79 -53.82
N ILE A 327 -3.87 -17.33 -53.72
CA ILE A 327 -4.78 -16.99 -54.85
C ILE A 327 -5.80 -18.03 -55.40
N SER A 328 -7.03 -17.50 -55.59
CA SER A 328 -8.18 -17.93 -56.42
C SER A 328 -9.25 -18.90 -55.87
N SER A 329 -10.50 -18.55 -56.20
CA SER A 329 -11.79 -19.18 -55.82
C SER A 329 -12.46 -19.86 -57.04
N PRO A 330 -13.59 -20.62 -56.95
CA PRO A 330 -14.92 -20.05 -56.59
C PRO A 330 -15.90 -20.98 -55.81
N LYS A 331 -17.10 -20.42 -55.54
CA LYS A 331 -18.38 -20.99 -55.04
C LYS A 331 -19.06 -21.92 -56.09
N PRO A 332 -20.25 -22.58 -55.87
CA PRO A 332 -21.11 -22.75 -54.67
C PRO A 332 -21.74 -24.18 -54.49
N SER A 333 -22.82 -24.27 -53.68
CA SER A 333 -24.00 -25.21 -53.78
C SER A 333 -23.90 -26.63 -53.18
N THR A 334 -24.96 -27.33 -52.70
CA THR A 334 -26.33 -26.97 -52.17
C THR A 334 -26.96 -28.20 -51.45
N THR A 335 -27.95 -27.99 -50.56
CA THR A 335 -29.02 -28.94 -50.08
C THR A 335 -28.58 -30.25 -49.37
N SER A 336 -29.12 -30.63 -48.19
CA SER A 336 -30.46 -31.22 -47.88
C SER A 336 -30.67 -32.64 -48.46
N SER A 337 -31.35 -33.60 -47.81
CA SER A 337 -32.05 -33.65 -46.50
C SER A 337 -32.39 -35.10 -46.06
N HIS A 338 -32.99 -35.25 -44.87
CA HIS A 338 -33.77 -36.39 -44.34
C HIS A 338 -33.09 -37.55 -43.58
N ASN A 339 -33.63 -37.76 -42.36
CA ASN A 339 -33.70 -39.00 -41.55
C ASN A 339 -34.90 -39.86 -42.09
N PRO A 340 -35.13 -41.15 -41.73
CA PRO A 340 -35.08 -41.68 -40.35
C PRO A 340 -34.65 -43.18 -40.14
N SER A 341 -34.59 -43.58 -38.86
CA SER A 341 -35.09 -44.84 -38.21
C SER A 341 -35.28 -46.15 -39.01
N SER A 342 -35.09 -47.38 -38.46
CA SER A 342 -34.70 -47.86 -37.11
C SER A 342 -34.56 -49.41 -37.08
N SER A 343 -34.12 -50.00 -35.94
CA SER A 343 -34.22 -51.44 -35.53
C SER A 343 -33.43 -52.49 -36.36
N SER A 344 -33.04 -53.69 -35.85
CA SER A 344 -33.25 -54.36 -34.54
C SER A 344 -32.14 -55.37 -34.17
N ASN A 345 -32.17 -55.82 -32.90
CA ASN A 345 -31.31 -56.82 -32.18
C ASN A 345 -31.73 -58.30 -32.49
N PRO A 346 -31.36 -59.40 -31.78
CA PRO A 346 -30.36 -59.64 -30.69
C PRO A 346 -29.57 -61.00 -30.75
N SER A 347 -28.73 -61.28 -29.73
CA SER A 347 -28.51 -62.57 -28.99
C SER A 347 -27.03 -62.76 -28.60
N SER A 348 -26.62 -63.23 -27.41
CA SER A 348 -27.25 -63.57 -26.09
C SER A 348 -26.15 -63.33 -25.00
N SER A 349 -25.88 -63.97 -23.85
CA SER A 349 -26.40 -64.95 -22.85
C SER A 349 -25.28 -65.09 -21.78
N THR A 350 -25.40 -65.34 -20.47
CA THR A 350 -26.44 -65.43 -19.39
C THR A 350 -25.63 -65.29 -18.04
N ASP A 351 -26.04 -65.50 -16.78
CA ASP A 351 -27.25 -66.04 -16.09
C ASP A 351 -27.31 -65.51 -14.62
N THR A 352 -28.33 -65.87 -13.81
CA THR A 352 -28.53 -65.36 -12.43
C THR A 352 -29.16 -66.39 -11.46
N PRO A 353 -29.08 -66.20 -10.12
CA PRO A 353 -30.25 -65.71 -9.33
C PRO A 353 -29.87 -64.72 -8.19
N ALA A 354 -30.56 -63.59 -7.97
CA ALA A 354 -31.87 -63.39 -7.29
C ALA A 354 -31.81 -63.63 -5.75
N THR A 355 -32.47 -62.86 -4.87
CA THR A 355 -33.64 -61.94 -4.96
C THR A 355 -33.32 -60.55 -4.30
N THR A 356 -34.19 -59.52 -4.18
CA THR A 356 -35.66 -59.37 -4.36
C THR A 356 -36.03 -57.92 -4.76
N ASP A 357 -37.05 -57.77 -5.62
CA ASP A 357 -37.94 -56.63 -5.92
C ASP A 357 -37.57 -55.17 -5.54
N THR A 358 -37.57 -54.27 -6.55
CA THR A 358 -37.90 -52.83 -6.40
C THR A 358 -38.29 -52.21 -7.74
N LEU A 359 -39.47 -51.57 -7.82
CA LEU A 359 -39.87 -50.38 -8.63
C LEU A 359 -41.42 -50.31 -8.74
N PRO A 360 -42.05 -49.14 -9.00
CA PRO A 360 -41.51 -47.79 -9.04
C PRO A 360 -42.22 -46.79 -8.10
N SER A 361 -41.50 -45.75 -7.65
CA SER A 361 -42.09 -44.47 -7.28
C SER A 361 -41.08 -43.32 -7.30
N THR A 362 -41.59 -42.11 -7.43
CA THR A 362 -40.86 -40.87 -7.73
C THR A 362 -39.91 -40.40 -6.63
N SER A 363 -38.64 -40.16 -6.96
CA SER A 363 -37.90 -38.95 -6.59
C SER A 363 -36.50 -38.93 -7.22
N GLY A 364 -36.10 -37.78 -7.78
CA GLY A 364 -34.71 -37.54 -8.14
C GLY A 364 -33.98 -36.99 -6.93
N ALA A 365 -33.11 -37.79 -6.31
CA ALA A 365 -32.29 -37.34 -5.20
C ALA A 365 -31.23 -36.32 -5.69
N PRO A 366 -30.90 -35.26 -4.90
CA PRO A 366 -29.77 -34.41 -5.20
C PRO A 366 -28.45 -35.20 -5.26
N GLN A 367 -27.51 -34.75 -6.09
CA GLN A 367 -26.12 -35.22 -6.02
C GLN A 367 -25.52 -34.90 -4.62
N PRO A 368 -24.59 -35.73 -4.12
CA PRO A 368 -23.98 -35.51 -2.81
C PRO A 368 -23.21 -34.19 -2.81
N VAL A 369 -23.59 -33.28 -1.91
CA VAL A 369 -22.86 -32.05 -1.66
C VAL A 369 -21.52 -32.41 -1.03
N ASP A 370 -20.41 -31.88 -1.56
CA ASP A 370 -19.13 -31.91 -0.84
C ASP A 370 -19.34 -31.21 0.52
N PRO A 371 -19.06 -31.87 1.66
CA PRO A 371 -19.39 -31.35 2.98
C PRO A 371 -18.60 -30.09 3.35
N GLN A 372 -17.54 -29.74 2.62
CA GLN A 372 -16.86 -28.45 2.77
C GLN A 372 -17.50 -27.35 1.93
N CYS A 373 -18.24 -27.64 0.86
CA CYS A 373 -18.72 -26.65 -0.10
C CYS A 373 -20.04 -25.94 0.30
N GLY A 374 -20.72 -26.37 1.37
CA GLY A 374 -21.85 -25.63 1.95
C GLY A 374 -23.06 -25.40 1.04
N GLY A 375 -23.20 -26.15 -0.07
CA GLY A 375 -24.20 -25.93 -1.11
C GLY A 375 -23.76 -25.00 -2.26
N CYS A 376 -22.54 -24.48 -2.22
CA CYS A 376 -21.97 -23.67 -3.29
C CYS A 376 -21.67 -24.51 -4.55
N THR A 377 -21.98 -23.95 -5.72
CA THR A 377 -21.76 -24.55 -7.04
C THR A 377 -20.79 -23.74 -7.91
N ASN A 378 -20.00 -22.85 -7.30
CA ASN A 378 -18.98 -22.02 -7.95
C ASN A 378 -17.77 -21.85 -7.01
N CYS A 379 -17.18 -20.66 -6.88
CA CYS A 379 -16.06 -20.42 -5.98
C CYS A 379 -16.52 -20.24 -4.52
N TYR A 380 -16.09 -21.10 -3.62
CA TYR A 380 -16.49 -21.15 -2.21
C TYR A 380 -15.43 -20.57 -1.27
N PHE A 381 -15.84 -19.86 -0.23
CA PHE A 381 -14.96 -19.30 0.80
C PHE A 381 -15.24 -19.92 2.18
N PRO A 382 -14.33 -20.76 2.72
CA PRO A 382 -14.59 -21.52 3.95
C PRO A 382 -14.77 -20.71 5.23
N VAL A 383 -14.20 -19.50 5.30
CA VAL A 383 -14.15 -18.69 6.54
C VAL A 383 -15.53 -18.17 6.94
N ASN A 384 -16.44 -17.97 5.98
CA ASN A 384 -17.80 -17.46 6.23
C ASN A 384 -18.92 -18.25 5.51
N ASN A 385 -18.61 -19.45 4.98
CA ASN A 385 -19.53 -20.27 4.18
C ASN A 385 -20.10 -19.51 2.95
N GLY A 386 -19.31 -18.63 2.35
CA GLY A 386 -19.71 -17.79 1.22
C GLY A 386 -19.58 -18.48 -0.14
N CYS A 387 -20.43 -18.14 -1.10
CA CYS A 387 -20.37 -18.64 -2.47
C CYS A 387 -20.32 -17.47 -3.48
N PHE A 388 -19.21 -17.36 -4.19
CA PHE A 388 -18.91 -16.30 -5.15
C PHE A 388 -19.25 -16.78 -6.56
N LEU A 389 -20.43 -16.38 -7.04
CA LEU A 389 -20.95 -16.72 -8.35
C LEU A 389 -20.30 -15.86 -9.45
N GLY A 390 -20.12 -16.42 -10.65
CA GLY A 390 -19.60 -15.70 -11.83
C GLY A 390 -18.07 -15.61 -11.92
N TRP A 391 -17.32 -16.00 -10.88
CA TRP A 391 -15.88 -16.26 -11.00
C TRP A 391 -15.63 -17.50 -11.85
N SER A 392 -14.59 -17.46 -12.68
CA SER A 392 -14.03 -18.65 -13.34
C SER A 392 -13.29 -19.53 -12.34
N LYS A 393 -13.10 -20.81 -12.70
CA LYS A 393 -12.25 -21.72 -11.92
C LYS A 393 -10.83 -21.20 -11.78
N ALA A 394 -10.24 -20.67 -12.87
CA ALA A 394 -8.89 -20.09 -12.84
C ALA A 394 -8.78 -18.86 -11.92
N GLN A 395 -9.82 -18.04 -11.78
CA GLN A 395 -9.86 -16.96 -10.80
C GLN A 395 -9.96 -17.50 -9.37
N CYS A 396 -10.78 -18.53 -9.14
CA CYS A 396 -10.90 -19.18 -7.84
C CYS A 396 -9.56 -19.80 -7.40
N ASP A 397 -8.96 -20.62 -8.27
CA ASP A 397 -7.67 -21.29 -8.07
C ASP A 397 -6.48 -20.31 -7.96
N SER A 398 -6.68 -19.01 -8.30
CA SER A 398 -5.67 -17.96 -8.11
C SER A 398 -5.59 -17.41 -6.69
N GLN A 399 -6.63 -17.63 -5.87
CA GLN A 399 -6.76 -17.10 -4.52
C GLN A 399 -6.69 -18.24 -3.50
N ASP A 400 -5.55 -18.36 -2.79
CA ASP A 400 -5.21 -19.48 -1.90
C ASP A 400 -6.19 -19.71 -0.72
N GLU A 401 -7.17 -18.82 -0.53
CA GLU A 401 -8.19 -18.89 0.53
C GLU A 401 -9.54 -19.45 0.06
N TYR A 402 -9.71 -19.69 -1.25
CA TYR A 402 -10.97 -20.09 -1.88
C TYR A 402 -10.87 -21.51 -2.47
N LYS A 403 -12.02 -22.19 -2.63
CA LYS A 403 -12.14 -23.55 -3.18
C LYS A 403 -13.13 -23.57 -4.34
N TRP A 404 -12.76 -24.13 -5.48
CA TRP A 404 -13.72 -24.39 -6.54
C TRP A 404 -14.66 -25.55 -6.17
N CYS A 405 -15.96 -25.28 -6.19
CA CYS A 405 -17.05 -26.23 -5.97
C CYS A 405 -18.00 -26.34 -7.18
N GLY A 406 -17.57 -25.84 -8.35
CA GLY A 406 -18.33 -25.92 -9.61
C GLY A 406 -18.09 -27.21 -10.39
N ALA A 407 -19.01 -27.51 -11.31
CA ALA A 407 -18.96 -28.72 -12.14
C ALA A 407 -17.92 -28.59 -13.27
N GLY A 408 -16.69 -29.03 -13.02
CA GLY A 408 -15.58 -29.03 -13.99
C GLY A 408 -14.92 -27.67 -14.19
N ASP A 409 -14.07 -27.56 -15.22
CA ASP A 409 -13.30 -26.33 -15.53
C ASP A 409 -14.10 -25.29 -16.36
N SER A 410 -15.36 -25.57 -16.69
CA SER A 410 -16.19 -24.73 -17.56
C SER A 410 -16.79 -23.52 -16.83
N ASN A 411 -16.49 -22.31 -17.32
CA ASN A 411 -17.14 -21.08 -16.86
C ASN A 411 -18.67 -21.11 -17.11
N PRO A 412 -19.50 -20.67 -16.15
CA PRO A 412 -20.92 -20.47 -16.40
C PRO A 412 -21.14 -19.27 -17.34
N SER A 413 -21.92 -19.46 -18.40
CA SER A 413 -22.37 -18.36 -19.26
C SER A 413 -23.31 -17.40 -18.51
N PRO A 414 -23.29 -16.09 -18.82
CA PRO A 414 -24.22 -15.14 -18.21
C PRO A 414 -25.67 -15.40 -18.66
N PHE A 415 -26.58 -15.46 -17.68
CA PHE A 415 -28.05 -15.62 -17.78
C PHE A 415 -28.59 -16.98 -18.27
N PRO A 416 -29.37 -17.68 -17.41
CA PRO A 416 -30.49 -18.48 -17.87
C PRO A 416 -31.71 -17.57 -18.13
N SER A 417 -32.19 -17.51 -19.37
CA SER A 417 -33.50 -16.93 -19.70
C SER A 417 -34.64 -17.89 -19.34
N ASN A 418 -35.85 -17.35 -19.16
CA ASN A 418 -37.12 -18.05 -18.86
C ASN A 418 -37.32 -18.54 -17.41
N ALA A 419 -37.87 -17.65 -16.57
CA ALA A 419 -38.63 -18.05 -15.38
C ALA A 419 -40.15 -17.97 -15.69
N PRO A 420 -40.97 -19.00 -15.39
CA PRO A 420 -42.41 -18.94 -15.59
C PRO A 420 -43.11 -17.90 -14.70
N LYS A 421 -44.13 -17.24 -15.25
CA LYS A 421 -44.95 -16.25 -14.54
C LYS A 421 -45.80 -16.91 -13.43
N PRO A 422 -45.72 -16.48 -12.16
CA PRO A 422 -46.60 -16.98 -11.11
C PRO A 422 -48.08 -16.66 -11.40
N SER A 423 -48.93 -17.67 -11.31
CA SER A 423 -50.39 -17.56 -11.43
C SER A 423 -51.05 -17.28 -10.08
N THR A 424 -52.25 -16.69 -10.12
CA THR A 424 -53.02 -16.28 -8.94
C THR A 424 -53.95 -17.40 -8.43
N THR A 425 -53.85 -17.77 -7.15
CA THR A 425 -54.97 -18.38 -6.42
C THR A 425 -54.89 -18.16 -4.89
N SER A 426 -56.07 -17.98 -4.27
CA SER A 426 -56.34 -17.99 -2.82
C SER A 426 -56.30 -19.46 -2.30
N SER A 427 -56.19 -19.83 -1.01
CA SER A 427 -56.74 -19.28 0.26
C SER A 427 -55.93 -19.80 1.48
N HIS A 428 -56.16 -19.49 2.77
CA HIS A 428 -57.37 -19.03 3.49
C HIS A 428 -57.08 -18.15 4.74
N LYS A 429 -58.15 -17.60 5.32
CA LYS A 429 -58.25 -16.74 6.51
C LYS A 429 -58.32 -17.59 7.81
N PRO A 430 -58.18 -16.99 9.03
CA PRO A 430 -59.35 -16.42 9.70
C PRO A 430 -59.11 -15.07 10.42
N SER A 431 -60.16 -14.26 10.62
CA SER A 431 -60.13 -13.01 11.43
C SER A 431 -61.53 -12.41 11.66
N THR A 432 -61.83 -11.97 12.90
CA THR A 432 -62.95 -11.12 13.41
C THR A 432 -62.73 -10.96 14.94
N THR A 433 -63.05 -9.92 15.73
CA THR A 433 -63.61 -8.52 15.65
C THR A 433 -63.32 -7.86 17.04
N SER A 434 -62.93 -6.59 17.29
CA SER A 434 -63.36 -5.21 16.89
C SER A 434 -64.64 -4.70 17.61
N ILE A 435 -64.81 -3.43 18.06
CA ILE A 435 -64.14 -2.17 17.62
C ILE A 435 -63.61 -1.17 18.72
N PRO A 436 -64.40 -0.37 19.48
CA PRO A 436 -64.13 1.10 19.48
C PRO A 436 -63.86 1.87 20.81
N MET A 437 -62.96 2.87 20.71
CA MET A 437 -63.13 4.35 20.95
C MET A 437 -64.24 4.87 21.91
N PRO A 438 -64.01 5.97 22.68
CA PRO A 438 -63.79 7.31 22.09
C PRO A 438 -62.84 8.30 22.82
N SER A 439 -62.69 9.49 22.23
CA SER A 439 -61.85 10.63 22.64
C SER A 439 -62.65 11.84 23.15
N THR A 440 -62.08 12.66 24.05
CA THR A 440 -62.56 14.03 24.40
C THR A 440 -61.40 15.00 24.66
N THR A 441 -61.70 16.29 24.86
CA THR A 441 -60.81 17.43 24.51
C THR A 441 -60.59 18.43 25.66
N SER A 442 -59.73 19.43 25.41
CA SER A 442 -59.68 20.79 26.00
C SER A 442 -59.03 21.04 27.37
N SER A 443 -58.36 22.21 27.47
CA SER A 443 -57.69 22.78 28.65
C SER A 443 -58.63 23.64 29.51
N PRO A 444 -58.20 24.07 30.72
CA PRO A 444 -57.97 25.52 30.91
C PRO A 444 -56.82 25.92 31.87
N LYS A 445 -56.60 27.25 31.96
CA LYS A 445 -55.80 28.05 32.94
C LYS A 445 -56.80 29.05 33.62
N PRO A 446 -56.54 29.82 34.70
CA PRO A 446 -55.32 30.09 35.50
C PRO A 446 -55.56 29.89 37.04
N SER A 447 -54.90 30.48 38.07
CA SER A 447 -54.09 31.72 38.22
C SER A 447 -53.27 31.81 39.53
N THR A 448 -52.43 32.86 39.64
CA THR A 448 -51.76 33.42 40.85
C THR A 448 -50.74 32.52 41.59
N THR A 449 -49.58 33.00 42.07
CA THR A 449 -49.04 34.38 42.32
C THR A 449 -47.50 34.39 42.12
N SER A 450 -46.62 35.37 42.42
CA SER A 450 -46.69 36.70 43.09
C SER A 450 -45.75 37.76 42.46
N SER A 451 -44.57 38.04 43.06
CA SER A 451 -43.63 39.16 42.82
C SER A 451 -42.17 38.65 42.93
N SER A 452 -41.10 39.29 42.42
CA SER A 452 -40.80 40.73 42.26
C SER A 452 -39.90 41.07 41.04
N LYS A 453 -39.63 42.36 40.82
CA LYS A 453 -38.92 43.03 39.68
C LYS A 453 -37.98 44.13 40.27
N PRO A 454 -37.33 45.08 39.52
CA PRO A 454 -36.82 45.13 38.14
C PRO A 454 -35.39 45.77 37.96
N SER A 455 -34.74 45.58 36.80
CA SER A 455 -34.09 46.62 35.96
C SER A 455 -33.52 45.97 34.67
N SER A 456 -33.56 46.46 33.42
CA SER A 456 -33.56 47.80 32.75
C SER A 456 -32.17 48.44 32.61
N SER A 457 -31.68 48.89 31.44
CA SER A 457 -32.28 48.96 30.08
C SER A 457 -31.26 49.31 28.96
N SER A 458 -31.56 48.91 27.72
CA SER A 458 -31.25 49.54 26.39
C SER A 458 -29.94 50.32 26.11
N ASN A 459 -29.25 49.89 25.03
CA ASN A 459 -28.74 50.66 23.86
C ASN A 459 -28.82 52.21 23.87
N PRO A 460 -27.82 52.93 23.30
CA PRO A 460 -27.64 52.94 21.83
C PRO A 460 -26.20 53.12 21.27
N SER A 461 -26.08 53.05 19.94
CA SER A 461 -24.87 53.40 19.17
C SER A 461 -24.71 54.91 18.97
N THR A 462 -23.46 55.42 18.84
CA THR A 462 -23.18 56.50 17.87
C THR A 462 -21.70 56.66 17.50
N THR A 463 -21.50 56.98 16.22
CA THR A 463 -20.28 57.29 15.46
C THR A 463 -19.34 58.35 16.07
N LYS A 464 -18.01 58.16 15.96
CA LYS A 464 -17.07 59.24 15.54
C LYS A 464 -15.74 58.68 14.99
N GLN A 465 -14.89 59.57 14.46
CA GLN A 465 -14.03 59.28 13.32
C GLN A 465 -12.62 59.90 13.45
N ARG A 466 -11.60 59.18 12.95
CA ARG A 466 -10.33 59.67 12.33
C ARG A 466 -9.34 60.52 13.15
N THR A 467 -8.14 59.96 13.31
CA THR A 467 -6.86 60.67 13.06
C THR A 467 -5.89 59.74 12.32
N LEU A 468 -5.04 60.27 11.43
CA LEU A 468 -3.88 59.58 10.82
C LEU A 468 -2.60 60.17 11.49
N SER A 469 -1.44 59.52 11.53
CA SER A 469 -0.49 59.19 10.43
C SER A 469 0.81 58.66 11.07
N PRO A 470 1.88 58.33 10.31
CA PRO A 470 1.96 57.49 9.13
C PRO A 470 2.97 56.32 9.33
N ALA A 471 2.82 55.23 8.56
CA ALA A 471 3.86 54.19 8.45
C ALA A 471 4.25 53.99 6.98
N THR A 472 5.55 53.82 6.73
CA THR A 472 6.19 53.81 5.41
C THR A 472 5.64 52.77 4.43
N SER A 473 5.39 53.21 3.20
CA SER A 473 5.07 52.33 2.06
C SER A 473 6.31 51.59 1.57
N LEU A 474 6.27 50.25 1.60
CA LEU A 474 7.04 49.41 0.68
C LEU A 474 6.10 48.39 0.04
N LYS A 475 5.97 48.50 -1.28
CA LYS A 475 5.13 47.69 -2.14
C LYS A 475 5.83 46.35 -2.44
N PRO A 476 5.21 45.18 -2.21
CA PRO A 476 5.68 43.93 -2.77
C PRO A 476 5.64 43.98 -4.29
N THR A 477 6.79 43.74 -4.94
CA THR A 477 6.87 43.60 -6.39
C THR A 477 6.47 42.19 -6.79
N PRO A 478 5.58 41.97 -7.78
CA PRO A 478 5.30 40.63 -8.28
C PRO A 478 6.50 40.11 -9.08
N THR A 479 7.18 39.08 -8.56
CA THR A 479 8.27 38.40 -9.28
C THR A 479 7.67 37.47 -10.35
N SER A 480 7.71 37.90 -11.61
CA SER A 480 7.23 37.12 -12.74
C SER A 480 8.21 36.01 -13.13
N SER A 481 7.84 34.75 -12.87
CA SER A 481 8.36 33.59 -13.60
C SER A 481 7.54 33.35 -14.88
N PRO A 482 8.09 32.70 -15.92
CA PRO A 482 7.50 32.71 -17.26
C PRO A 482 6.19 31.92 -17.36
N ASN A 483 5.30 32.40 -18.24
CA ASN A 483 4.04 31.72 -18.58
C ASN A 483 4.32 30.37 -19.25
N THR A 484 4.10 29.27 -18.53
CA THR A 484 3.78 27.99 -19.17
C THR A 484 2.45 28.14 -19.92
N PRO A 485 2.31 27.68 -21.18
CA PRO A 485 1.02 27.63 -21.84
C PRO A 485 0.02 26.78 -21.05
N PRO A 486 -1.29 27.08 -21.06
CA PRO A 486 -2.28 26.17 -20.52
C PRO A 486 -2.22 24.82 -21.26
N SER A 487 -2.28 23.73 -20.51
CA SER A 487 -2.22 22.37 -21.06
C SER A 487 -3.28 22.14 -22.15
N PRO A 488 -3.00 21.35 -23.20
CA PRO A 488 -3.97 21.05 -24.24
C PRO A 488 -5.28 20.46 -23.66
N PRO A 489 -6.46 20.87 -24.14
CA PRO A 489 -7.73 20.33 -23.65
C PRO A 489 -7.85 18.86 -24.04
N GLY A 490 -7.77 17.95 -23.06
CA GLY A 490 -7.91 16.51 -23.28
C GLY A 490 -7.13 15.57 -22.35
N LYS A 491 -6.37 16.07 -21.36
CA LYS A 491 -5.75 15.24 -20.31
C LYS A 491 -6.00 15.85 -18.92
N SER A 492 -6.48 15.03 -17.99
CA SER A 492 -6.80 15.45 -16.63
C SER A 492 -5.53 15.73 -15.81
N GLY A 493 -5.62 16.59 -14.79
CA GLY A 493 -4.51 16.87 -13.87
C GLY A 493 -3.89 15.59 -13.31
N LEU A 494 -4.75 14.67 -12.85
CA LEU A 494 -4.35 13.35 -12.37
C LEU A 494 -3.54 12.56 -13.41
N THR A 495 -3.98 12.47 -14.67
CA THR A 495 -3.26 11.70 -15.72
C THR A 495 -1.89 12.24 -16.09
N ASN A 496 -1.56 13.47 -15.70
CA ASN A 496 -0.23 14.06 -15.89
C ASN A 496 0.76 13.68 -14.77
N ILE A 497 0.28 13.04 -13.68
CA ILE A 497 1.04 12.73 -12.46
C ILE A 497 1.00 11.24 -12.16
N LEU A 498 -0.18 10.61 -12.26
CA LEU A 498 -0.40 9.18 -12.07
C LEU A 498 -0.86 8.58 -13.41
N SER A 499 -0.03 7.72 -14.01
CA SER A 499 -0.41 6.93 -15.18
C SER A 499 -1.11 5.62 -14.77
N GLU A 500 -1.77 4.97 -15.73
CA GLU A 500 -2.37 3.64 -15.53
C GLU A 500 -1.31 2.60 -15.13
N GLU A 501 -0.18 2.59 -15.82
CA GLU A 501 0.96 1.71 -15.53
C GLU A 501 1.49 1.94 -14.11
N LEU A 502 1.62 3.20 -13.67
CA LEU A 502 2.05 3.52 -12.31
C LEU A 502 1.00 3.12 -11.27
N PHE A 503 -0.30 3.33 -11.54
CA PHE A 503 -1.38 2.88 -10.67
C PHE A 503 -1.38 1.36 -10.47
N LEU A 504 -1.23 0.60 -11.56
CA LEU A 504 -1.12 -0.86 -11.53
C LEU A 504 0.17 -1.33 -10.84
N GLN A 505 1.27 -0.59 -10.98
CA GLN A 505 2.54 -0.87 -10.31
C GLN A 505 2.46 -0.66 -8.78
N ILE A 506 1.76 0.37 -8.31
CA ILE A 506 1.68 0.72 -6.88
C ILE A 506 0.55 0.02 -6.13
N PHE A 507 -0.51 -0.42 -6.83
CA PHE A 507 -1.59 -1.25 -6.27
C PHE A 507 -1.75 -2.59 -7.04
N PRO A 508 -0.73 -3.46 -7.08
CA PRO A 508 -0.74 -4.69 -7.89
C PRO A 508 -1.69 -5.79 -7.36
N GLN A 509 -2.45 -5.51 -6.31
CA GLN A 509 -3.49 -6.38 -5.73
C GLN A 509 -4.85 -5.68 -5.61
N ALA A 510 -5.05 -4.53 -6.28
CA ALA A 510 -6.34 -3.83 -6.27
C ALA A 510 -7.47 -4.75 -6.76
N LEU A 511 -8.60 -4.76 -6.05
CA LEU A 511 -9.77 -5.53 -6.47
C LEU A 511 -10.28 -5.03 -7.84
N PRO A 512 -10.79 -5.91 -8.75
CA PRO A 512 -11.23 -5.53 -10.11
C PRO A 512 -12.34 -4.47 -10.25
N ILE A 513 -12.89 -3.98 -9.13
CA ILE A 513 -13.81 -2.84 -9.08
C ILE A 513 -13.06 -1.50 -9.11
N TYR A 514 -11.81 -1.45 -8.63
CA TYR A 514 -10.96 -0.26 -8.55
C TYR A 514 -10.25 0.06 -9.88
N LYS A 515 -11.08 0.25 -10.91
CA LYS A 515 -10.68 0.52 -12.29
C LYS A 515 -10.03 1.90 -12.46
N TYR A 516 -8.86 1.96 -13.11
CA TYR A 516 -8.13 3.22 -13.29
C TYR A 516 -8.86 4.19 -14.23
N GLU A 517 -9.45 3.69 -15.31
CA GLU A 517 -10.23 4.50 -16.25
C GLU A 517 -11.46 5.15 -15.59
N LYS A 518 -12.01 4.50 -14.56
CA LYS A 518 -13.07 5.06 -13.71
C LYS A 518 -12.53 6.10 -12.74
N LEU A 519 -11.38 5.87 -12.10
CA LEU A 519 -10.72 6.89 -11.27
C LEU A 519 -10.50 8.20 -12.07
N VAL A 520 -9.99 8.09 -13.30
CA VAL A 520 -9.79 9.24 -14.21
C VAL A 520 -11.12 9.93 -14.55
N ALA A 521 -12.13 9.18 -15.00
CA ALA A 521 -13.43 9.73 -15.40
C ALA A 521 -14.25 10.34 -14.24
N ILE A 522 -13.94 9.98 -12.99
CA ILE A 522 -14.43 10.68 -11.79
C ILE A 522 -13.56 11.90 -11.47
N ALA A 523 -12.23 11.83 -11.59
CA ALA A 523 -11.34 12.96 -11.36
C ALA A 523 -11.62 14.14 -12.31
N ASP A 524 -12.01 13.87 -13.56
CA ASP A 524 -12.47 14.88 -14.53
C ASP A 524 -13.71 15.68 -14.08
N LYS A 525 -14.44 15.21 -13.05
CA LYS A 525 -15.56 15.95 -12.44
C LYS A 525 -15.09 17.00 -11.42
N TYR A 526 -13.81 16.97 -11.04
CA TYR A 526 -13.15 17.83 -10.06
C TYR A 526 -11.95 18.54 -10.72
N PRO A 527 -12.18 19.51 -11.64
CA PRO A 527 -11.14 20.01 -12.56
C PRO A 527 -9.98 20.79 -11.91
N GLU A 528 -10.05 21.07 -10.61
CA GLU A 528 -8.96 21.68 -9.81
C GLU A 528 -8.08 20.62 -9.13
N PHE A 529 -8.58 19.38 -8.95
CA PHE A 529 -7.86 18.27 -8.32
C PHE A 529 -6.63 17.88 -9.14
N ALA A 530 -5.46 17.92 -8.50
CA ALA A 530 -4.15 17.73 -9.13
C ALA A 530 -3.90 18.69 -10.32
N ASN A 531 -4.51 19.87 -10.31
CA ASN A 531 -4.51 20.83 -11.41
C ASN A 531 -4.56 22.30 -10.91
N THR A 532 -3.97 22.59 -9.75
CA THR A 532 -3.92 23.93 -9.14
C THR A 532 -2.98 24.90 -9.87
N GLY A 533 -2.19 24.39 -10.82
CA GLY A 533 -1.15 25.16 -11.52
C GLY A 533 0.18 25.20 -10.77
N ASN A 534 0.31 24.47 -9.66
CA ASN A 534 1.54 24.30 -8.90
C ASN A 534 1.88 22.82 -8.85
N ALA A 535 2.74 22.37 -9.77
CA ALA A 535 3.06 20.96 -9.96
C ALA A 535 3.56 20.22 -8.70
N ASP A 536 4.14 20.93 -7.72
CA ASP A 536 4.53 20.33 -6.43
C ASP A 536 3.37 20.22 -5.45
N ALA A 537 2.41 21.16 -5.46
CA ALA A 537 1.16 21.02 -4.72
C ALA A 537 0.29 19.91 -5.35
N ASP A 538 0.22 19.86 -6.68
CA ASP A 538 -0.54 18.87 -7.45
C ASP A 538 0.02 17.45 -7.21
N ARG A 539 1.35 17.27 -7.26
CA ARG A 539 2.00 15.99 -6.89
C ARG A 539 1.78 15.61 -5.44
N ARG A 540 1.83 16.56 -4.49
CA ARG A 540 1.51 16.29 -3.08
C ARG A 540 0.04 15.94 -2.86
N GLU A 541 -0.88 16.54 -3.59
CA GLU A 541 -2.30 16.17 -3.53
C GLU A 541 -2.50 14.72 -3.98
N VAL A 542 -1.94 14.32 -5.14
CA VAL A 542 -2.04 12.93 -5.60
C VAL A 542 -1.35 11.98 -4.62
N ALA A 543 -0.15 12.30 -4.13
CA ALA A 543 0.54 11.50 -3.12
C ALA A 543 -0.26 11.35 -1.81
N ALA A 544 -0.96 12.41 -1.39
CA ALA A 544 -1.81 12.39 -0.21
C ALA A 544 -3.08 11.56 -0.45
N PHE A 545 -3.75 11.73 -1.60
CA PHE A 545 -4.92 10.94 -1.97
C PHE A 545 -4.59 9.44 -1.98
N LEU A 546 -3.51 9.07 -2.67
CA LEU A 546 -2.97 7.70 -2.69
C LEU A 546 -2.61 7.21 -1.29
N GLY A 547 -1.94 8.05 -0.48
CA GLY A 547 -1.52 7.72 0.89
C GLY A 547 -2.66 7.46 1.86
N GLN A 548 -3.77 8.21 1.73
CA GLN A 548 -4.96 8.03 2.55
C GLN A 548 -5.74 6.78 2.10
N ILE A 549 -6.06 6.62 0.81
CA ILE A 549 -6.82 5.45 0.34
C ILE A 549 -6.06 4.13 0.52
N SER A 550 -4.73 4.17 0.47
CA SER A 550 -3.83 3.05 0.77
C SER A 550 -4.11 2.47 2.16
N LEU A 551 -4.23 3.31 3.20
CA LEU A 551 -4.53 2.81 4.54
C LEU A 551 -5.99 2.40 4.70
N GLU A 552 -6.94 3.22 4.25
CA GLU A 552 -8.39 2.95 4.40
C GLU A 552 -8.82 1.63 3.74
N SER A 553 -8.32 1.35 2.54
CA SER A 553 -8.74 0.18 1.73
C SER A 553 -7.75 -0.99 1.76
N GLY A 554 -6.65 -0.89 2.51
CA GLY A 554 -5.56 -1.86 2.54
C GLY A 554 -4.92 -2.06 1.16
N ASP A 555 -4.38 -0.99 0.56
CA ASP A 555 -3.86 -0.93 -0.81
C ASP A 555 -4.87 -1.45 -1.86
N LEU A 556 -6.13 -0.99 -1.75
CA LEU A 556 -7.27 -1.33 -2.63
C LEU A 556 -7.64 -2.83 -2.63
N ARG A 557 -7.20 -3.60 -1.63
CA ARG A 557 -7.51 -5.04 -1.48
C ARG A 557 -8.86 -5.29 -0.82
N TYR A 558 -9.46 -4.27 -0.20
CA TYR A 558 -10.79 -4.33 0.43
C TYR A 558 -11.71 -3.24 -0.14
N VAL A 559 -12.99 -3.55 -0.34
CA VAL A 559 -14.02 -2.61 -0.83
C VAL A 559 -15.17 -2.38 0.17
N GLU A 560 -15.31 -3.26 1.16
CA GLU A 560 -16.14 -3.06 2.35
C GLU A 560 -15.29 -3.26 3.60
N GLU A 561 -15.62 -2.54 4.67
CA GLU A 561 -14.98 -2.65 5.99
C GLU A 561 -14.90 -4.10 6.47
N ILE A 562 -13.79 -4.49 7.08
CA ILE A 562 -13.59 -5.87 7.58
C ILE A 562 -14.47 -6.13 8.81
N ASN A 563 -14.46 -5.21 9.79
CA ASN A 563 -15.17 -5.34 11.08
C ASN A 563 -16.55 -4.64 11.07
N LYS A 564 -17.43 -5.10 10.17
CA LYS A 564 -18.68 -4.40 9.78
C LYS A 564 -19.59 -4.03 10.96
N SER A 565 -19.76 -2.73 11.16
CA SER A 565 -20.70 -2.10 12.10
C SER A 565 -21.94 -1.54 11.38
N THR A 566 -23.04 -1.28 12.10
CA THR A 566 -24.22 -0.64 11.52
C THR A 566 -23.99 0.85 11.19
N MET A 567 -23.10 1.53 11.92
CA MET A 567 -22.74 2.97 11.74
C MET A 567 -23.96 3.89 11.48
N CYS A 568 -24.99 3.78 12.32
CA CYS A 568 -26.23 4.55 12.19
C CYS A 568 -26.37 5.53 13.37
N GLU A 569 -26.37 6.83 13.07
CA GLU A 569 -26.78 7.90 13.97
C GLU A 569 -28.11 8.50 13.45
N PRO A 570 -29.28 7.98 13.90
CA PRO A 570 -30.55 8.31 13.29
C PRO A 570 -31.05 9.69 13.75
N SER A 571 -31.32 10.59 12.80
CA SER A 571 -31.90 11.91 13.05
C SER A 571 -32.93 12.29 11.98
N PRO A 572 -33.77 13.33 12.18
CA PRO A 572 -34.71 13.79 11.16
C PRO A 572 -34.04 14.29 9.86
N LYS A 573 -32.78 14.74 9.92
CA LYS A 573 -31.98 15.10 8.73
C LYS A 573 -31.34 13.85 8.09
N TYR A 574 -30.87 12.93 8.92
CA TYR A 574 -30.14 11.73 8.53
C TYR A 574 -30.86 10.47 9.06
N PRO A 575 -31.92 10.01 8.40
CA PRO A 575 -32.56 8.75 8.75
C PRO A 575 -31.63 7.57 8.43
N CYS A 576 -31.92 6.41 9.02
CA CYS A 576 -31.36 5.13 8.63
C CYS A 576 -32.47 4.27 8.03
N ALA A 577 -32.19 3.56 6.92
CA ALA A 577 -33.14 2.63 6.32
C ALA A 577 -33.18 1.30 7.09
N ALA A 578 -34.36 0.69 7.18
CA ALA A 578 -34.53 -0.58 7.88
C ALA A 578 -33.69 -1.69 7.21
N GLY A 579 -32.92 -2.44 8.01
CA GLY A 579 -32.07 -3.52 7.52
C GLY A 579 -30.81 -3.07 6.75
N LYS A 580 -30.45 -1.78 6.79
CA LYS A 580 -29.23 -1.26 6.13
C LYS A 580 -28.14 -0.90 7.14
N GLN A 581 -26.90 -0.95 6.67
CA GLN A 581 -25.68 -0.69 7.45
C GLN A 581 -24.72 0.20 6.66
N TYR A 582 -24.09 1.14 7.36
CA TYR A 582 -23.28 2.22 6.80
C TYR A 582 -21.81 2.11 7.21
N PHE A 583 -21.32 0.88 7.41
CA PHE A 583 -19.89 0.57 7.50
C PHE A 583 -19.12 1.07 6.27
N GLY A 584 -17.80 1.14 6.40
CA GLY A 584 -16.89 1.67 5.38
C GLY A 584 -17.03 0.99 4.02
N ARG A 585 -17.06 1.80 2.95
CA ARG A 585 -17.03 1.32 1.56
C ARG A 585 -16.13 2.16 0.65
N GLY A 586 -15.55 1.51 -0.35
CA GLY A 586 -14.71 2.15 -1.36
C GLY A 586 -13.35 2.64 -0.83
N PRO A 587 -12.61 3.45 -1.61
CA PRO A 587 -11.21 3.78 -1.36
C PRO A 587 -11.00 4.59 -0.07
N ILE A 588 -11.98 5.40 0.33
CA ILE A 588 -11.94 6.26 1.53
C ILE A 588 -12.72 5.68 2.72
N GLN A 589 -13.18 4.42 2.61
CA GLN A 589 -14.07 3.77 3.58
C GLN A 589 -15.25 4.66 4.03
N LEU A 590 -16.04 5.12 3.06
CA LEU A 590 -17.22 5.96 3.28
C LEU A 590 -18.13 5.32 4.34
N SER A 591 -18.21 5.98 5.49
CA SER A 591 -18.86 5.46 6.71
C SER A 591 -19.90 6.43 7.26
N TRP A 592 -20.89 5.90 7.98
CA TRP A 592 -22.02 6.59 8.62
C TRP A 592 -23.14 7.09 7.70
N ASN A 593 -24.38 6.86 8.13
CA ASN A 593 -25.62 7.21 7.43
C ASN A 593 -25.68 8.66 6.92
N TYR A 594 -25.08 9.62 7.65
CA TYR A 594 -25.04 11.02 7.23
C TYR A 594 -24.15 11.24 6.00
N ASN A 595 -22.97 10.61 5.92
CA ASN A 595 -22.10 10.69 4.74
C ASN A 595 -22.74 9.99 3.53
N TYR A 596 -23.37 8.83 3.73
CA TYR A 596 -24.15 8.19 2.66
C TYR A 596 -25.31 9.06 2.17
N LYS A 597 -25.96 9.84 3.06
CA LYS A 597 -27.04 10.76 2.67
C LYS A 597 -26.53 11.94 1.85
N ASP A 598 -25.44 12.58 2.27
CA ASP A 598 -24.91 13.76 1.59
C ASP A 598 -24.14 13.39 0.30
N PHE A 599 -23.41 12.26 0.28
CA PHE A 599 -22.87 11.70 -0.98
C PHE A 599 -24.00 11.33 -1.94
N GLY A 600 -25.02 10.60 -1.47
CA GLY A 600 -26.18 10.24 -2.27
C GLY A 600 -26.89 11.45 -2.86
N LYS A 601 -27.00 12.55 -2.11
CA LYS A 601 -27.48 13.83 -2.62
C LYS A 601 -26.57 14.40 -3.73
N ALA A 602 -25.25 14.34 -3.58
CA ALA A 602 -24.30 14.83 -4.57
C ALA A 602 -24.35 14.05 -5.90
N VAL A 603 -24.60 12.74 -5.86
CA VAL A 603 -24.75 11.88 -7.07
C VAL A 603 -26.21 11.63 -7.49
N ASN A 604 -27.19 12.29 -6.84
CA ASN A 604 -28.62 12.14 -7.07
C ASN A 604 -29.16 10.69 -6.95
N LEU A 605 -28.74 9.97 -5.91
CA LEU A 605 -29.14 8.59 -5.59
C LEU A 605 -29.52 8.44 -4.10
N ASP A 606 -30.48 7.57 -3.78
CA ASP A 606 -30.77 7.22 -2.38
C ASP A 606 -29.80 6.13 -1.86
N LEU A 607 -28.58 6.56 -1.53
CA LEU A 607 -27.57 5.72 -0.90
C LEU A 607 -27.82 5.49 0.61
N VAL A 608 -28.87 6.08 1.20
CA VAL A 608 -29.36 5.65 2.53
C VAL A 608 -30.20 4.38 2.40
N ALA A 609 -31.02 4.29 1.35
CA ALA A 609 -31.78 3.09 1.00
C ALA A 609 -30.94 2.03 0.25
N SER A 610 -29.79 2.40 -0.35
CA SER A 610 -28.94 1.48 -1.13
C SER A 610 -27.42 1.67 -0.92
N PRO A 611 -26.92 1.68 0.34
CA PRO A 611 -25.50 1.94 0.64
C PRO A 611 -24.54 0.91 0.01
N GLU A 612 -24.97 -0.33 -0.18
CA GLU A 612 -24.22 -1.39 -0.87
C GLU A 612 -23.76 -1.02 -2.29
N ARG A 613 -24.39 -0.03 -2.94
CA ARG A 613 -23.96 0.45 -4.27
C ARG A 613 -22.54 1.00 -4.27
N VAL A 614 -22.09 1.62 -3.18
CA VAL A 614 -20.73 2.18 -3.08
C VAL A 614 -19.63 1.11 -3.18
N ALA A 615 -19.98 -0.16 -2.95
CA ALA A 615 -19.07 -1.31 -3.07
C ALA A 615 -19.38 -2.25 -4.25
N THR A 616 -20.32 -1.90 -5.13
CA THR A 616 -20.75 -2.74 -6.27
C THR A 616 -20.88 -1.99 -7.60
N ASP A 617 -20.75 -0.67 -7.60
CA ASP A 617 -20.85 0.23 -8.76
C ASP A 617 -19.48 0.89 -8.98
N ASP A 618 -18.89 0.68 -10.17
CA ASP A 618 -17.49 1.04 -10.45
C ASP A 618 -17.26 2.53 -10.73
N GLU A 619 -18.32 3.34 -10.81
CA GLU A 619 -18.24 4.80 -10.75
C GLU A 619 -18.44 5.30 -9.32
N LEU A 620 -19.43 4.80 -8.59
CA LEU A 620 -19.69 5.25 -7.21
C LEU A 620 -18.57 4.89 -6.24
N VAL A 621 -17.84 3.80 -6.48
CA VAL A 621 -16.69 3.40 -5.66
C VAL A 621 -15.65 4.52 -5.62
N TRP A 622 -15.23 5.04 -6.78
CA TRP A 622 -14.26 6.14 -6.88
C TRP A 622 -14.87 7.51 -6.56
N TRP A 623 -16.12 7.74 -6.95
CA TRP A 623 -16.81 8.99 -6.68
C TRP A 623 -17.04 9.19 -5.18
N SER A 624 -17.17 8.14 -4.37
CA SER A 624 -17.22 8.27 -2.91
C SER A 624 -15.96 8.93 -2.33
N ALA A 625 -14.77 8.55 -2.82
CA ALA A 625 -13.49 9.07 -2.37
C ALA A 625 -13.24 10.49 -2.88
N LEU A 626 -13.43 10.74 -4.19
CA LEU A 626 -13.21 12.06 -4.78
C LEU A 626 -14.27 13.08 -4.38
N TRP A 627 -15.52 12.67 -4.09
CA TRP A 627 -16.47 13.53 -3.38
C TRP A 627 -15.97 13.85 -1.97
N TYR A 628 -15.62 12.85 -1.16
CA TYR A 628 -15.20 13.09 0.22
C TYR A 628 -14.04 14.09 0.32
N TRP A 629 -13.09 13.97 -0.61
CA TRP A 629 -11.91 14.83 -0.75
C TRP A 629 -12.24 16.30 -1.08
N ASN A 630 -13.25 16.53 -1.92
CA ASN A 630 -13.61 17.84 -2.47
C ASN A 630 -14.86 18.48 -1.80
N ASP A 631 -15.52 17.80 -0.88
CA ASP A 631 -16.74 18.28 -0.18
C ASP A 631 -16.42 19.26 0.96
N GLU A 632 -17.34 20.17 1.26
CA GLU A 632 -17.19 21.20 2.31
C GLU A 632 -17.74 20.70 3.65
N ARG A 633 -16.84 20.27 4.55
CA ARG A 633 -17.20 19.64 5.83
C ARG A 633 -16.95 20.60 7.00
N GLY A 634 -17.64 20.38 8.12
CA GLY A 634 -17.51 21.21 9.32
C GLY A 634 -16.10 21.23 9.96
N ASN A 635 -15.23 20.29 9.58
CA ASN A 635 -13.82 20.22 9.98
C ASN A 635 -12.83 20.67 8.88
N GLY A 636 -13.30 20.95 7.65
CA GLY A 636 -12.52 21.46 6.52
C GLY A 636 -12.89 20.83 5.17
N ASN A 637 -12.09 21.14 4.15
CA ASN A 637 -12.14 20.57 2.81
C ASN A 637 -10.74 20.06 2.47
N ILE A 638 -10.57 18.82 1.99
CA ILE A 638 -9.22 18.22 1.87
C ILE A 638 -8.46 18.83 0.70
N HIS A 639 -9.07 18.90 -0.47
CA HIS A 639 -8.47 19.51 -1.67
C HIS A 639 -7.87 20.91 -1.38
N LYS A 640 -8.64 21.77 -0.71
CA LYS A 640 -8.23 23.16 -0.42
C LYS A 640 -7.06 23.30 0.57
N VAL A 641 -6.78 22.29 1.39
CA VAL A 641 -5.72 22.36 2.42
C VAL A 641 -4.52 21.48 2.13
N VAL A 642 -4.69 20.38 1.38
CA VAL A 642 -3.68 19.31 1.28
C VAL A 642 -2.38 19.76 0.59
N GLY A 643 -2.46 20.71 -0.35
CA GLY A 643 -1.29 21.31 -1.01
C GLY A 643 -0.49 22.31 -0.15
N LEU A 644 -1.00 22.71 1.02
CA LEU A 644 -0.40 23.72 1.91
C LEU A 644 0.57 23.08 2.94
N PRO A 645 1.46 23.87 3.60
CA PRO A 645 2.32 23.36 4.67
C PRO A 645 1.51 22.81 5.86
N GLY A 646 1.73 21.54 6.22
CA GLY A 646 0.89 20.83 7.20
C GLY A 646 -0.47 20.35 6.67
N GLY A 647 -0.74 20.53 5.37
CA GLY A 647 -1.96 20.10 4.70
C GLY A 647 -2.25 18.61 4.84
N PHE A 648 -1.21 17.77 4.86
CA PHE A 648 -1.36 16.32 5.08
C PHE A 648 -1.91 15.97 6.48
N ALA A 649 -1.38 16.60 7.54
CA ALA A 649 -1.91 16.43 8.90
C ALA A 649 -3.37 16.88 8.99
N LYS A 650 -3.72 17.96 8.28
CA LYS A 650 -5.10 18.46 8.20
C LYS A 650 -6.02 17.53 7.41
N ALA A 651 -5.53 16.86 6.36
CA ALA A 651 -6.25 15.81 5.65
C ALA A 651 -6.58 14.63 6.58
N THR A 652 -5.59 14.11 7.31
CA THR A 652 -5.79 13.05 8.34
C THR A 652 -6.79 13.48 9.40
N PHE A 653 -6.72 14.73 9.87
CA PHE A 653 -7.70 15.27 10.82
C PHE A 653 -9.13 15.36 10.25
N ILE A 654 -9.28 15.70 8.97
CA ILE A 654 -10.60 15.74 8.31
C ILE A 654 -11.19 14.34 8.19
N ILE A 655 -10.37 13.35 7.86
CA ILE A 655 -10.77 11.94 7.66
C ILE A 655 -11.09 11.24 8.99
N ASN A 656 -10.15 11.21 9.94
CA ASN A 656 -10.28 10.42 11.18
C ASN A 656 -9.70 11.13 12.44
N GLY A 657 -9.73 12.47 12.47
CA GLY A 657 -9.09 13.24 13.54
C GLY A 657 -9.58 12.97 14.96
N GLY A 658 -10.79 12.43 15.13
CA GLY A 658 -11.32 12.01 16.44
C GLY A 658 -10.68 10.74 17.01
N LEU A 659 -10.01 9.93 16.18
CA LEU A 659 -9.28 8.73 16.60
C LEU A 659 -7.76 8.86 16.46
N GLU A 660 -7.26 9.75 15.59
CA GLU A 660 -5.85 9.76 15.18
C GLU A 660 -5.07 11.06 15.48
N CYS A 661 -5.74 12.14 15.91
CA CYS A 661 -5.10 13.46 16.11
C CYS A 661 -5.20 13.98 17.55
N GLY A 662 -4.28 14.87 17.92
CA GLY A 662 -4.08 15.38 19.27
C GLY A 662 -2.96 14.64 20.03
N VAL A 663 -2.61 15.14 21.22
CA VAL A 663 -1.36 14.78 21.94
C VAL A 663 -1.31 13.32 22.43
N ASN A 664 -2.45 12.63 22.54
CA ASN A 664 -2.51 11.20 22.86
C ASN A 664 -3.84 10.59 22.37
N PRO A 665 -3.97 10.23 21.07
CA PRO A 665 -5.24 9.82 20.47
C PRO A 665 -5.45 8.29 20.52
N PRO A 666 -6.70 7.78 20.48
CA PRO A 666 -6.99 6.36 20.65
C PRO A 666 -6.30 5.41 19.66
N ASN A 667 -6.05 5.86 18.43
CA ASN A 667 -5.50 5.09 17.32
C ASN A 667 -4.19 5.74 16.79
N HIS A 668 -3.25 6.00 17.69
CA HIS A 668 -2.08 6.82 17.38
C HIS A 668 -1.12 6.25 16.32
N ASP A 669 -1.14 4.93 16.07
CA ASP A 669 -0.29 4.28 15.09
C ASP A 669 -0.78 4.44 13.64
N SER A 670 -2.10 4.59 13.41
CA SER A 670 -2.62 4.77 12.05
C SER A 670 -2.09 6.05 11.38
N GLU A 671 -1.88 7.14 12.12
CA GLU A 671 -1.25 8.34 11.57
C GLU A 671 0.16 8.04 11.06
N LYS A 672 0.94 7.26 11.81
CA LYS A 672 2.32 6.89 11.43
C LYS A 672 2.32 6.14 10.10
N SER A 673 1.34 5.26 9.90
CA SER A 673 1.09 4.57 8.62
C SER A 673 0.64 5.53 7.51
N ARG A 674 -0.27 6.48 7.77
CA ARG A 674 -0.66 7.53 6.80
C ARG A 674 0.54 8.35 6.35
N ILE A 675 1.39 8.80 7.28
CA ILE A 675 2.61 9.57 7.01
C ILE A 675 3.63 8.72 6.23
N ALA A 676 3.78 7.44 6.54
CA ALA A 676 4.65 6.53 5.80
C ALA A 676 4.17 6.31 4.37
N SER A 677 2.88 6.06 4.15
CA SER A 677 2.28 5.92 2.82
C SER A 677 2.37 7.23 2.02
N PHE A 678 2.12 8.38 2.64
CA PHE A 678 2.30 9.68 1.99
C PHE A 678 3.73 9.92 1.51
N LYS A 679 4.74 9.59 2.33
CA LYS A 679 6.15 9.66 1.93
C LYS A 679 6.47 8.70 0.78
N LYS A 680 6.04 7.42 0.88
CA LYS A 680 6.12 6.42 -0.21
C LYS A 680 5.62 6.99 -1.54
N PHE A 681 4.44 7.62 -1.57
CA PHE A 681 3.89 8.18 -2.80
C PHE A 681 4.53 9.52 -3.22
N CYS A 682 5.01 10.35 -2.28
CA CYS A 682 5.79 11.55 -2.61
C CYS A 682 7.12 11.19 -3.30
N ASP A 683 7.83 10.19 -2.77
CA ASP A 683 9.10 9.70 -3.34
C ASP A 683 8.86 9.10 -4.75
N ILE A 684 7.79 8.31 -4.93
CA ILE A 684 7.40 7.72 -6.22
C ILE A 684 7.04 8.81 -7.25
N LEU A 685 6.34 9.87 -6.84
CA LEU A 685 5.94 10.97 -7.73
C LEU A 685 7.01 12.05 -7.89
N GLY A 686 8.18 11.92 -7.24
CA GLY A 686 9.30 12.86 -7.37
C GLY A 686 9.04 14.22 -6.74
N VAL A 687 8.34 14.28 -5.60
CA VAL A 687 8.04 15.54 -4.87
C VAL A 687 8.47 15.44 -3.41
N ALA A 688 8.93 16.55 -2.83
CA ALA A 688 9.16 16.61 -1.38
C ALA A 688 7.81 16.63 -0.62
N PRO A 689 7.63 15.79 0.43
CA PRO A 689 6.38 15.73 1.20
C PRO A 689 6.11 17.00 2.01
N GLY A 690 7.14 17.77 2.35
CA GLY A 690 7.06 18.97 3.18
C GLY A 690 7.00 18.66 4.68
N ASP A 691 6.79 19.74 5.46
CA ASP A 691 6.84 19.73 6.93
C ASP A 691 5.44 19.62 7.57
N ASN A 692 5.42 19.50 8.90
CA ASN A 692 4.21 19.48 9.75
C ASN A 692 3.23 18.34 9.40
N LEU A 693 3.76 17.16 9.07
CA LEU A 693 2.98 16.01 8.59
C LEU A 693 2.11 15.31 9.65
N SER A 694 2.27 15.65 10.93
CA SER A 694 1.54 15.02 12.06
C SER A 694 0.59 15.99 12.76
N CYS A 695 -0.65 15.55 12.94
CA CYS A 695 -1.68 16.13 13.77
C CYS A 695 -1.63 15.67 15.25
N GLN A 696 -0.65 14.84 15.64
CA GLN A 696 -0.42 14.42 17.03
C GLN A 696 0.46 15.40 17.83
N THR A 697 0.78 16.55 17.26
CA THR A 697 1.58 17.60 17.90
C THR A 697 0.71 18.61 18.66
N ALA A 698 1.27 19.24 19.69
CA ALA A 698 0.58 20.33 20.43
C ALA A 698 0.42 21.62 19.58
N ASP A 699 1.16 21.74 18.48
CA ASP A 699 1.09 22.84 17.51
C ASP A 699 0.06 22.61 16.40
N PHE A 700 -0.65 21.47 16.40
CA PHE A 700 -1.75 21.19 15.48
C PHE A 700 -3.10 21.73 16.01
N PRO A 701 -3.95 22.35 15.17
CA PRO A 701 -3.76 22.64 13.75
C PRO A 701 -2.81 23.84 13.51
N PRO A 702 -1.96 23.79 12.46
CA PRO A 702 -1.15 24.92 12.04
C PRO A 702 -1.97 26.20 11.84
N LYS A 703 -1.45 27.34 12.32
CA LYS A 703 -2.13 28.66 12.32
C LYS A 703 -2.31 29.32 10.95
N ALA A 704 -2.10 28.58 9.86
CA ALA A 704 -2.01 29.07 8.49
C ALA A 704 -2.75 28.16 7.47
N LEU A 705 -3.74 27.40 7.94
CA LEU A 705 -4.63 26.51 7.19
C LEU A 705 -6.09 26.92 7.36
#